data_AF-A0A946Q896-F1
#
_entry.id   AF-A0A946Q896-F1
#
_cell.length_a   1.000
_cell.length_b   1.000
_cell.length_c   1.000
_cell.angle_alpha   90.00
_cell.angle_beta   90.00
_cell.angle_gamma   90.00
#
_symmetry.space_group_name_H-M   'P 1'
#
loop_
_entity.id
_entity.type
_entity.pdbx_description
1 polymer ?
#
loop_
_entity_poly.entity_id
_entity_poly.type
_entity_poly.pdbx_seq_one_letter_code
_entity_poly.pdbx_strand_id
1 'polypeptide(L)'
;VESHGMLCSERELGLSEDHEGLMELPLDAPVGDDIIDYLNLDDSIIDLDLTPNRSDCLSMIGLARETGLMNQLDVNEIDLQKVEPSIEDTFPVELDAGTACSRFVGRIVRNIDQSAQSPLWMKEKLRRSGLRSIDPVVDVTNYVMLELGQPLHAYDHAKLKDKIVVRQSTAGEKVTLLDGSEVETLADTLLITDGSGPIGLAGVMGGLSTSVTSETKDIFLEGAFFAPTAIAGRARSYGMNTDAGHRFERGVDWQGQTRAIERATQLLIQISGGQAGPVTETVDSSNLPTEKTIELRASRVSRVLGVDIDNRAIDDIFARLNFPASTTDDNSEHIWIVSAPSHRFDIAIEADLIEEISRVYGYNNLPTRTPVASLSMSKKAETELSLNRVRDHLVGRGYFEAITYSFVDTAMQAALDPEQMPITLANPLSAEMSVMRTSIWPGLVKSLIYNVNRQQTRVRLFESGLCFSQLPNQAGLAFDNISQIKKLAGVVCGPRQDENWSNDPQLVDFFDVKGDIESVVALTGQAGTFEFVAQSHPALHSGQSAAIQKDGETVGYVGLLDPRIQQQLDIRFPIFLFELTVDAVIAKKLAHSEPMSRFPEVRRDIAVIVDQGATAAELRQCITTEATDTLQNLKLFDVYQGKGIDPNRKSLAIGLTFQHASRTLTDDEINDSVDKIVTSL
;
A
#
# COMPACT_ATOMS: atom_id res chain seq x y z
N VAL A 1 -5.71 -39.41 -52.70
CA VAL A 1 -7.07 -39.16 -52.14
C VAL A 1 -7.27 -37.67 -52.19
N GLU A 2 -8.37 -37.20 -52.80
CA GLU A 2 -8.70 -35.77 -52.85
C GLU A 2 -9.46 -35.36 -51.58
N SER A 3 -9.19 -34.16 -51.06
CA SER A 3 -9.90 -33.58 -49.90
C SER A 3 -10.52 -32.23 -50.30
N HIS A 4 -11.82 -32.07 -50.05
CA HIS A 4 -12.60 -30.86 -50.39
C HIS A 4 -12.99 -30.02 -49.17
N GLY A 5 -12.26 -30.18 -48.07
CA GLY A 5 -12.51 -29.45 -46.82
C GLY A 5 -11.63 -29.96 -45.68
N MET A 6 -11.90 -29.45 -44.48
CA MET A 6 -11.24 -29.84 -43.24
C MET A 6 -12.29 -29.91 -42.14
N LEU A 7 -12.19 -30.94 -41.29
CA LEU A 7 -12.92 -31.00 -40.04
C LEU A 7 -12.07 -30.29 -38.99
N CYS A 8 -12.67 -29.38 -38.22
CA CYS A 8 -11.94 -28.50 -37.32
C CYS A 8 -12.00 -28.98 -35.85
N SER A 9 -10.90 -28.76 -35.14
CA SER A 9 -10.81 -28.75 -33.68
C SER A 9 -11.26 -27.40 -33.10
N GLU A 10 -11.51 -27.35 -31.78
CA GLU A 10 -11.84 -26.10 -31.09
C GLU A 10 -10.72 -25.04 -31.22
N ARG A 11 -9.46 -25.46 -31.16
CA ARG A 11 -8.30 -24.58 -31.32
C ARG A 11 -8.18 -23.98 -32.71
N GLU A 12 -8.46 -24.77 -33.76
CA GLU A 12 -8.45 -24.25 -35.14
C GLU A 12 -9.57 -23.23 -35.38
N LEU A 13 -10.67 -23.34 -34.64
CA LEU A 13 -11.76 -22.37 -34.61
C LEU A 13 -11.50 -21.19 -33.64
N GLY A 14 -10.41 -21.22 -32.87
CA GLY A 14 -10.08 -20.17 -31.89
C GLY A 14 -10.99 -20.14 -30.66
N LEU A 15 -11.67 -21.25 -30.34
CA LEU A 15 -12.62 -21.34 -29.23
C LEU A 15 -11.93 -21.70 -27.90
N SER A 16 -10.96 -22.60 -27.95
CA SER A 16 -10.22 -23.08 -26.77
C SER A 16 -8.79 -23.46 -27.14
N GLU A 17 -7.99 -23.85 -26.15
CA GLU A 17 -6.64 -24.41 -26.37
C GLU A 17 -6.67 -25.94 -26.60
N ASP A 18 -7.87 -26.55 -26.63
CA ASP A 18 -8.00 -27.99 -26.84
C ASP A 18 -7.67 -28.37 -28.29
N HIS A 19 -6.80 -29.36 -28.42
CA HIS A 19 -6.28 -29.88 -29.68
C HIS A 19 -6.27 -31.41 -29.72
N GLU A 20 -6.91 -32.09 -28.75
CA GLU A 20 -6.88 -33.57 -28.67
C GLU A 20 -7.73 -34.25 -29.76
N GLY A 21 -8.61 -33.52 -30.46
CA GLY A 21 -9.43 -34.08 -31.53
C GLY A 21 -10.30 -33.06 -32.27
N LEU A 22 -11.23 -33.60 -33.07
CA LEU A 22 -12.27 -32.81 -33.74
C LEU A 22 -13.26 -32.27 -32.70
N MET A 23 -13.85 -31.11 -32.97
CA MET A 23 -14.95 -30.61 -32.14
C MET A 23 -16.21 -31.46 -32.39
N GLU A 24 -16.58 -32.28 -31.41
CA GLU A 24 -17.78 -33.12 -31.49
C GLU A 24 -19.03 -32.27 -31.19
N LEU A 25 -19.91 -32.14 -32.18
CA LEU A 25 -21.21 -31.48 -32.02
C LEU A 25 -22.29 -32.47 -31.58
N PRO A 26 -23.36 -31.99 -30.91
CA PRO A 26 -24.55 -32.80 -30.63
C PRO A 26 -25.09 -33.52 -31.87
N LEU A 27 -25.62 -34.73 -31.68
CA LEU A 27 -26.13 -35.57 -32.79
C LEU A 27 -27.31 -34.92 -33.54
N ASP A 28 -28.00 -33.97 -32.91
CA ASP A 28 -29.11 -33.19 -33.45
C ASP A 28 -28.67 -31.84 -34.03
N ALA A 29 -27.36 -31.58 -34.17
CA ALA A 29 -26.85 -30.38 -34.82
C ALA A 29 -27.35 -30.28 -36.29
N PRO A 30 -27.90 -29.12 -36.71
CA PRO A 30 -28.47 -28.95 -38.03
C PRO A 30 -27.38 -28.90 -39.10
N VAL A 31 -27.25 -29.98 -39.88
CA VAL A 31 -26.26 -30.08 -40.95
C VAL A 31 -26.56 -29.06 -42.05
N GLY A 32 -25.62 -28.15 -42.29
CA GLY A 32 -25.70 -27.13 -43.33
C GLY A 32 -25.76 -25.70 -42.79
N ASP A 33 -26.03 -25.53 -41.50
CA ASP A 33 -26.06 -24.22 -40.84
C ASP A 33 -24.63 -23.71 -40.55
N ASP A 34 -24.48 -22.38 -40.44
CA ASP A 34 -23.21 -21.76 -40.04
C ASP A 34 -22.90 -22.12 -38.58
N ILE A 35 -21.65 -22.51 -38.33
CA ILE A 35 -21.17 -22.82 -36.98
C ILE A 35 -21.20 -21.58 -36.07
N ILE A 36 -21.04 -20.38 -36.64
CA ILE A 36 -21.13 -19.11 -35.93
C ILE A 36 -22.53 -18.92 -35.35
N ASP A 37 -23.56 -19.16 -36.17
CA ASP A 37 -24.96 -19.04 -35.77
C ASP A 37 -25.36 -20.16 -34.79
N TYR A 38 -24.98 -21.42 -35.09
CA TYR A 38 -25.32 -22.57 -34.25
C TYR A 38 -24.76 -22.45 -32.82
N LEU A 39 -23.51 -22.01 -32.68
CA LEU A 39 -22.85 -21.85 -31.38
C LEU A 39 -23.02 -20.45 -30.77
N ASN A 40 -23.72 -19.54 -31.46
CA ASN A 40 -23.81 -18.12 -31.10
C ASN A 40 -22.42 -17.52 -30.81
N LEU A 41 -21.50 -17.59 -31.77
CA LEU A 41 -20.12 -17.11 -31.63
C LEU A 41 -19.97 -15.59 -31.79
N ASP A 42 -20.97 -14.93 -32.39
CA ASP A 42 -21.08 -13.46 -32.41
C ASP A 42 -21.51 -12.92 -31.04
N ASP A 43 -20.64 -13.12 -30.04
CA ASP A 43 -20.80 -12.78 -28.64
C ASP A 43 -19.54 -12.09 -28.10
N SER A 44 -19.61 -11.52 -26.90
CA SER A 44 -18.49 -10.81 -26.27
C SER A 44 -18.31 -11.23 -24.81
N ILE A 45 -17.07 -11.49 -24.44
CA ILE A 45 -16.68 -11.72 -23.04
C ILE A 45 -16.31 -10.37 -22.43
N ILE A 46 -17.04 -9.97 -21.39
CA ILE A 46 -16.81 -8.73 -20.65
C ILE A 46 -16.23 -9.09 -19.29
N ASP A 47 -15.01 -8.65 -19.02
CA ASP A 47 -14.36 -8.79 -17.71
C ASP A 47 -14.63 -7.52 -16.86
N LEU A 48 -15.02 -7.71 -15.61
CA LEU A 48 -15.48 -6.65 -14.72
C LEU A 48 -14.72 -6.69 -13.39
N ASP A 49 -13.99 -5.61 -13.09
CA ASP A 49 -13.34 -5.41 -11.79
C ASP A 49 -14.37 -4.92 -10.75
N LEU A 50 -15.04 -5.87 -10.09
CA LEU A 50 -16.03 -5.57 -9.06
C LEU A 50 -15.37 -5.14 -7.74
N THR A 51 -15.88 -4.05 -7.17
CA THR A 51 -15.51 -3.62 -5.82
C THR A 51 -16.14 -4.53 -4.76
N PRO A 52 -15.52 -4.68 -3.57
CA PRO A 52 -15.98 -5.65 -2.56
C PRO A 52 -17.42 -5.44 -2.05
N ASN A 53 -17.99 -4.24 -2.18
CA ASN A 53 -19.36 -3.95 -1.78
C ASN A 53 -20.43 -4.52 -2.73
N ARG A 54 -20.09 -4.79 -3.99
CA ARG A 54 -21.02 -5.29 -5.02
C ARG A 54 -20.97 -6.81 -5.16
N SER A 55 -21.10 -7.50 -4.03
CA SER A 55 -21.05 -8.97 -3.98
C SER A 55 -22.21 -9.63 -4.74
N ASP A 56 -23.36 -8.96 -4.80
CA ASP A 56 -24.52 -9.33 -5.59
C ASP A 56 -24.20 -9.48 -7.09
N CYS A 57 -23.28 -8.67 -7.61
CA CYS A 57 -22.88 -8.65 -9.01
C CYS A 57 -21.90 -9.77 -9.40
N LEU A 58 -21.48 -10.63 -8.47
CA LEU A 58 -20.66 -11.83 -8.78
C LEU A 58 -21.48 -12.98 -9.41
N SER A 59 -22.56 -12.62 -10.10
CA SER A 59 -23.54 -13.52 -10.69
C SER A 59 -24.25 -12.88 -11.90
N MET A 60 -24.73 -13.71 -12.82
CA MET A 60 -25.49 -13.24 -13.98
C MET A 60 -26.82 -12.61 -13.57
N ILE A 61 -27.50 -13.14 -12.54
CA ILE A 61 -28.73 -12.52 -12.04
C ILE A 61 -28.48 -11.14 -11.42
N GLY A 62 -27.37 -10.94 -10.70
CA GLY A 62 -26.99 -9.63 -10.17
C GLY A 62 -26.66 -8.63 -11.26
N LEU A 63 -25.84 -9.04 -12.24
CA LEU A 63 -25.50 -8.19 -13.40
C LEU A 63 -26.73 -7.86 -14.26
N ALA A 64 -27.64 -8.81 -14.43
CA ALA A 64 -28.90 -8.59 -15.15
C ALA A 64 -29.79 -7.57 -14.42
N ARG A 65 -29.89 -7.65 -13.08
CA ARG A 65 -30.60 -6.65 -12.25
C ARG A 65 -30.02 -5.26 -12.40
N GLU A 66 -28.69 -5.12 -12.33
CA GLU A 66 -28.02 -3.84 -12.53
C GLU A 66 -28.21 -3.28 -13.95
N THR A 67 -28.10 -4.14 -14.96
CA THR A 67 -28.30 -3.74 -16.36
C THR A 67 -29.75 -3.33 -16.61
N GLY A 68 -30.71 -4.07 -16.07
CA GLY A 68 -32.14 -3.75 -16.14
C GLY A 68 -32.45 -2.42 -15.45
N LEU A 69 -31.93 -2.20 -14.25
CA LEU A 69 -32.06 -0.94 -13.50
C LEU A 69 -31.56 0.26 -14.32
N MET A 70 -30.32 0.19 -14.83
CA MET A 70 -29.71 1.31 -15.56
C MET A 70 -30.41 1.61 -16.89
N ASN A 71 -31.05 0.62 -17.50
CA ASN A 71 -31.80 0.78 -18.77
C ASN A 71 -33.31 0.93 -18.57
N GLN A 72 -33.80 0.92 -17.32
CA GLN A 72 -35.23 0.94 -16.98
C GLN A 72 -36.03 -0.20 -17.64
N LEU A 73 -35.43 -1.39 -17.73
CA LEU A 73 -36.03 -2.59 -18.30
C LEU A 73 -36.34 -3.61 -17.21
N ASP A 74 -37.45 -4.34 -17.38
CA ASP A 74 -37.77 -5.49 -16.55
C ASP A 74 -36.78 -6.63 -16.84
N VAL A 75 -36.32 -7.30 -15.78
CA VAL A 75 -35.42 -8.44 -15.89
C VAL A 75 -36.24 -9.73 -15.98
N ASN A 76 -36.02 -10.49 -17.05
CA ASN A 76 -36.62 -11.81 -17.19
C ASN A 76 -35.88 -12.81 -16.30
N GLU A 77 -36.43 -13.06 -15.11
CA GLU A 77 -35.91 -14.09 -14.22
C GLU A 77 -36.20 -15.50 -14.77
N ILE A 78 -35.34 -16.46 -14.42
CA ILE A 78 -35.49 -17.86 -14.81
C ILE A 78 -36.67 -18.47 -14.05
N ASP A 79 -37.57 -19.14 -14.75
CA ASP A 79 -38.63 -19.92 -14.12
C ASP A 79 -38.05 -21.15 -13.41
N LEU A 80 -37.89 -21.05 -12.09
CA LEU A 80 -37.37 -22.11 -11.24
C LEU A 80 -38.53 -22.99 -10.74
N GLN A 81 -38.77 -24.08 -11.45
CA GLN A 81 -39.71 -25.09 -11.00
C GLN A 81 -39.09 -25.96 -9.91
N LYS A 82 -39.84 -26.17 -8.82
CA LYS A 82 -39.43 -27.10 -7.76
C LYS A 82 -39.35 -28.51 -8.33
N VAL A 83 -38.29 -29.23 -8.00
CA VAL A 83 -38.15 -30.64 -8.37
C VAL A 83 -38.84 -31.46 -7.29
N GLU A 84 -39.94 -32.13 -7.64
CA GLU A 84 -40.63 -33.01 -6.69
C GLU A 84 -39.73 -34.21 -6.32
N PRO A 85 -39.68 -34.59 -5.03
CA PRO A 85 -38.90 -35.74 -4.60
C PRO A 85 -39.48 -37.03 -5.18
N SER A 86 -38.59 -37.91 -5.66
CA SER A 86 -38.92 -39.24 -6.19
C SER A 86 -38.50 -40.39 -5.26
N ILE A 87 -37.70 -40.06 -4.25
CA ILE A 87 -37.25 -40.92 -3.15
C ILE A 87 -37.36 -40.13 -1.83
N GLU A 88 -37.29 -40.83 -0.70
CA GLU A 88 -37.39 -40.23 0.64
C GLU A 88 -36.03 -40.07 1.34
N ASP A 89 -34.94 -40.38 0.63
CA ASP A 89 -33.58 -40.36 1.17
C ASP A 89 -33.18 -38.95 1.63
N THR A 90 -32.69 -38.85 2.86
CA THR A 90 -32.14 -37.62 3.46
C THR A 90 -30.81 -37.91 4.16
N PHE A 91 -30.01 -36.87 4.39
CA PHE A 91 -28.77 -36.98 5.18
C PHE A 91 -28.80 -35.95 6.33
N PRO A 92 -28.52 -36.34 7.59
CA PRO A 92 -28.59 -35.40 8.70
C PRO A 92 -27.51 -34.32 8.63
N VAL A 93 -27.88 -33.08 8.96
CA VAL A 93 -26.97 -31.92 9.04
C VAL A 93 -27.17 -31.22 10.38
N GLU A 94 -26.06 -30.93 11.06
CA GLU A 94 -26.00 -30.17 12.31
C GLU A 94 -25.15 -28.91 12.15
N LEU A 95 -25.61 -27.80 12.74
CA LEU A 95 -24.90 -26.53 12.76
C LEU A 95 -24.38 -26.27 14.18
N ASP A 96 -23.06 -26.32 14.34
CA ASP A 96 -22.33 -26.01 15.57
C ASP A 96 -21.30 -24.90 15.31
N ALA A 97 -21.77 -23.84 14.66
CA ALA A 97 -20.94 -22.72 14.20
C ALA A 97 -21.55 -21.33 14.49
N GLY A 98 -22.71 -21.28 15.17
CA GLY A 98 -23.40 -20.04 15.51
C GLY A 98 -23.61 -19.13 14.28
N THR A 99 -23.15 -17.88 14.38
CA THR A 99 -23.26 -16.90 13.29
C THR A 99 -22.41 -17.22 12.06
N ALA A 100 -21.39 -18.09 12.16
CA ALA A 100 -20.51 -18.39 11.03
C ALA A 100 -21.21 -19.21 9.93
N CYS A 101 -22.17 -20.05 10.30
CA CYS A 101 -23.07 -20.75 9.38
C CYS A 101 -24.44 -20.96 10.03
N SER A 102 -25.41 -20.16 9.63
CA SER A 102 -26.77 -20.17 10.17
C SER A 102 -27.81 -20.85 9.27
N ARG A 103 -27.42 -21.24 8.05
CA ARG A 103 -28.28 -21.96 7.11
C ARG A 103 -27.47 -22.92 6.26
N PHE A 104 -27.93 -24.16 6.19
CA PHE A 104 -27.39 -25.20 5.32
C PHE A 104 -28.52 -25.97 4.65
N VAL A 105 -28.47 -26.06 3.33
CA VAL A 105 -29.44 -26.78 2.51
C VAL A 105 -28.74 -27.98 1.88
N GLY A 106 -29.33 -29.14 2.08
CA GLY A 106 -28.86 -30.43 1.61
C GLY A 106 -29.84 -31.09 0.67
N ARG A 107 -29.35 -31.88 -0.29
CA ARG A 107 -30.21 -32.78 -1.07
C ARG A 107 -29.45 -34.01 -1.57
N ILE A 108 -30.05 -35.20 -1.42
CA ILE A 108 -29.53 -36.43 -2.02
C ILE A 108 -30.05 -36.56 -3.46
N VAL A 109 -29.18 -36.94 -4.38
CA VAL A 109 -29.54 -37.41 -5.73
C VAL A 109 -28.89 -38.77 -5.96
N ARG A 110 -29.73 -39.80 -6.17
CA ARG A 110 -29.30 -41.19 -6.35
C ARG A 110 -29.21 -41.57 -7.83
N ASN A 111 -28.36 -42.54 -8.13
CA ASN A 111 -28.23 -43.19 -9.44
C ASN A 111 -27.96 -42.20 -10.59
N ILE A 112 -27.07 -41.24 -10.38
CA ILE A 112 -26.60 -40.35 -11.44
C ILE A 112 -25.65 -41.09 -12.40
N ASP A 113 -25.73 -40.75 -13.68
CA ASP A 113 -24.80 -41.20 -14.69
C ASP A 113 -23.61 -40.23 -14.81
N GLN A 114 -22.46 -40.62 -14.27
CA GLN A 114 -21.21 -39.87 -14.36
C GLN A 114 -20.57 -39.93 -15.75
N SER A 115 -21.00 -40.85 -16.61
CA SER A 115 -20.52 -40.92 -17.99
C SER A 115 -21.27 -39.96 -18.92
N ALA A 116 -22.34 -39.32 -18.42
CA ALA A 116 -23.05 -38.28 -19.14
C ALA A 116 -22.09 -37.13 -19.50
N GLN A 117 -22.32 -36.52 -20.66
CA GLN A 117 -21.55 -35.38 -21.12
C GLN A 117 -22.29 -34.09 -20.77
N SER A 118 -21.59 -33.12 -20.19
CA SER A 118 -22.16 -31.78 -20.00
C SER A 118 -22.61 -31.22 -21.37
N PRO A 119 -23.83 -30.68 -21.47
CA PRO A 119 -24.37 -30.24 -22.74
C PRO A 119 -23.59 -29.03 -23.27
N LEU A 120 -23.48 -28.92 -24.60
CA LEU A 120 -22.63 -27.93 -25.25
C LEU A 120 -22.92 -26.48 -24.79
N TRP A 121 -24.21 -26.14 -24.62
CA TRP A 121 -24.60 -24.80 -24.15
C TRP A 121 -24.07 -24.46 -22.76
N MET A 122 -23.92 -25.45 -21.87
CA MET A 122 -23.39 -25.25 -20.52
C MET A 122 -21.86 -25.12 -20.57
N LYS A 123 -21.20 -26.00 -21.33
CA LYS A 123 -19.75 -25.93 -21.57
C LYS A 123 -19.34 -24.56 -22.12
N GLU A 124 -20.07 -24.06 -23.12
CA GLU A 124 -19.81 -22.74 -23.71
C GLU A 124 -20.00 -21.59 -22.72
N LYS A 125 -21.08 -21.62 -21.90
CA LYS A 125 -21.29 -20.58 -20.88
C LYS A 125 -20.20 -20.59 -19.80
N LEU A 126 -19.77 -21.77 -19.33
CA LEU A 126 -18.65 -21.91 -18.39
C LEU A 126 -17.37 -21.34 -19.00
N ARG A 127 -17.04 -21.74 -20.24
CA ARG A 127 -15.85 -21.29 -20.98
C ARG A 127 -15.82 -19.77 -21.12
N ARG A 128 -16.94 -19.17 -21.52
CA ARG A 128 -17.08 -17.70 -21.68
C ARG A 128 -16.97 -16.94 -20.35
N SER A 129 -17.12 -17.61 -19.22
CA SER A 129 -16.86 -17.07 -17.88
C SER A 129 -15.51 -17.48 -17.29
N GLY A 130 -14.59 -18.01 -18.11
CA GLY A 130 -13.24 -18.39 -17.69
C GLY A 130 -13.13 -19.73 -16.95
N LEU A 131 -14.22 -20.51 -16.87
CA LEU A 131 -14.23 -21.83 -16.24
C LEU A 131 -14.11 -22.94 -17.28
N ARG A 132 -13.35 -23.98 -16.97
CA ARG A 132 -13.25 -25.19 -17.81
C ARG A 132 -14.35 -26.17 -17.40
N SER A 133 -14.87 -26.91 -18.39
CA SER A 133 -15.73 -28.06 -18.14
C SER A 133 -14.90 -29.22 -17.61
N ILE A 134 -15.37 -29.90 -16.56
CA ILE A 134 -14.65 -30.98 -15.87
C ILE A 134 -15.49 -32.26 -15.89
N ASP A 135 -16.63 -32.23 -15.21
CA ASP A 135 -17.61 -33.32 -15.13
C ASP A 135 -19.00 -32.73 -14.91
N PRO A 136 -20.09 -33.47 -15.22
CA PRO A 136 -21.44 -32.94 -15.14
C PRO A 136 -21.83 -32.39 -13.77
N VAL A 137 -21.34 -32.96 -12.67
CA VAL A 137 -21.69 -32.51 -11.32
C VAL A 137 -21.00 -31.19 -11.02
N VAL A 138 -19.68 -31.12 -11.25
CA VAL A 138 -18.90 -29.90 -11.02
C VAL A 138 -19.37 -28.79 -11.97
N ASP A 139 -19.64 -29.10 -13.24
CA ASP A 139 -20.11 -28.15 -14.23
C ASP A 139 -21.47 -27.54 -13.82
N VAL A 140 -22.40 -28.36 -13.32
CA VAL A 140 -23.68 -27.87 -12.80
C VAL A 140 -23.48 -26.96 -11.59
N THR A 141 -22.63 -27.34 -10.62
CA THR A 141 -22.38 -26.50 -9.44
C THR A 141 -21.72 -25.17 -9.81
N ASN A 142 -20.74 -25.17 -10.72
CA ASN A 142 -20.10 -23.97 -11.25
C ASN A 142 -21.08 -23.11 -12.05
N TYR A 143 -21.91 -23.73 -12.88
CA TYR A 143 -22.91 -23.03 -13.66
C TYR A 143 -23.92 -22.30 -12.76
N VAL A 144 -24.42 -22.96 -11.72
CA VAL A 144 -25.35 -22.34 -10.76
C VAL A 144 -24.66 -21.23 -9.95
N MET A 145 -23.38 -21.38 -9.61
CA MET A 145 -22.60 -20.32 -8.98
C MET A 145 -22.50 -19.09 -9.89
N LEU A 146 -22.26 -19.25 -11.19
CA LEU A 146 -22.24 -18.14 -12.14
C LEU A 146 -23.63 -17.54 -12.37
N GLU A 147 -24.65 -18.37 -12.51
CA GLU A 147 -26.02 -17.95 -12.83
C GLU A 147 -26.66 -17.20 -11.65
N LEU A 148 -26.55 -17.74 -10.43
CA LEU A 148 -27.26 -17.27 -9.25
C LEU A 148 -26.36 -16.69 -8.15
N GLY A 149 -25.05 -16.79 -8.27
CA GLY A 149 -24.08 -16.27 -7.29
C GLY A 149 -23.88 -17.15 -6.06
N GLN A 150 -24.52 -18.32 -5.99
CA GLN A 150 -24.42 -19.26 -4.87
C GLN A 150 -23.40 -20.35 -5.18
N PRO A 151 -22.23 -20.38 -4.52
CA PRO A 151 -21.36 -21.53 -4.59
C PRO A 151 -22.06 -22.74 -3.99
N LEU A 152 -21.97 -23.87 -4.69
CA LEU A 152 -22.48 -25.17 -4.26
C LEU A 152 -21.33 -26.16 -4.18
N HIS A 153 -21.53 -27.23 -3.41
CA HIS A 153 -20.60 -28.35 -3.38
C HIS A 153 -21.36 -29.67 -3.50
N ALA A 154 -20.70 -30.71 -4.00
CA ALA A 154 -21.25 -32.04 -4.12
C ALA A 154 -20.32 -33.05 -3.47
N TYR A 155 -20.85 -33.84 -2.55
CA TYR A 155 -20.13 -34.94 -1.92
C TYR A 155 -20.54 -36.27 -2.54
N ASP A 156 -19.61 -37.21 -2.62
CA ASP A 156 -19.95 -38.62 -2.84
C ASP A 156 -20.69 -39.14 -1.61
N HIS A 157 -21.98 -39.40 -1.77
CA HIS A 157 -22.84 -39.79 -0.67
C HIS A 157 -22.43 -41.12 -0.04
N ALA A 158 -21.81 -42.03 -0.81
CA ALA A 158 -21.33 -43.31 -0.29
C ALA A 158 -20.10 -43.15 0.62
N LYS A 159 -19.38 -42.03 0.52
CA LYS A 159 -18.19 -41.72 1.33
C LYS A 159 -18.53 -40.96 2.62
N LEU A 160 -19.69 -40.31 2.69
CA LEU A 160 -20.15 -39.59 3.88
C LEU A 160 -20.47 -40.54 5.04
N LYS A 161 -20.10 -40.14 6.27
CA LYS A 161 -20.34 -40.93 7.48
C LYS A 161 -21.20 -40.18 8.50
N ASP A 162 -22.17 -40.89 9.05
CA ASP A 162 -23.08 -40.46 10.13
C ASP A 162 -23.95 -39.23 9.82
N LYS A 163 -23.34 -38.04 9.79
CA LYS A 163 -24.00 -36.74 9.56
C LYS A 163 -22.98 -35.68 9.16
N ILE A 164 -23.42 -34.62 8.50
CA ILE A 164 -22.59 -33.41 8.34
C ILE A 164 -22.68 -32.57 9.60
N VAL A 165 -21.54 -32.08 10.09
CA VAL A 165 -21.44 -31.09 11.16
C VAL A 165 -20.62 -29.91 10.66
N VAL A 166 -21.24 -28.72 10.65
CA VAL A 166 -20.55 -27.47 10.34
C VAL A 166 -20.08 -26.87 11.65
N ARG A 167 -18.76 -26.78 11.86
CA ARG A 167 -18.17 -26.30 13.11
C ARG A 167 -16.86 -25.56 12.89
N GLN A 168 -16.40 -24.86 13.92
CA GLN A 168 -15.06 -24.29 13.93
C GLN A 168 -13.98 -25.35 14.19
N SER A 169 -12.81 -25.13 13.61
CA SER A 169 -11.62 -25.95 13.84
C SER A 169 -10.97 -25.62 15.18
N THR A 170 -10.39 -26.66 15.78
CA THR A 170 -9.29 -26.51 16.72
C THR A 170 -7.98 -26.30 15.95
N ALA A 171 -7.04 -25.56 16.52
CA ALA A 171 -5.76 -25.31 15.85
C ALA A 171 -4.99 -26.62 15.62
N GLY A 172 -4.49 -26.82 14.40
CA GLY A 172 -3.70 -27.99 14.00
C GLY A 172 -4.51 -29.19 13.49
N GLU A 173 -5.83 -29.08 13.32
CA GLU A 173 -6.58 -30.12 12.59
C GLU A 173 -6.09 -30.20 11.15
N LYS A 174 -6.03 -31.42 10.60
CA LYS A 174 -5.53 -31.68 9.25
C LYS A 174 -6.67 -31.94 8.28
N VAL A 175 -6.59 -31.32 7.10
CA VAL A 175 -7.53 -31.55 6.01
C VAL A 175 -6.74 -31.75 4.72
N THR A 176 -7.01 -32.84 4.00
CA THR A 176 -6.50 -33.05 2.64
C THR A 176 -7.51 -32.49 1.64
N LEU A 177 -7.11 -31.50 0.86
CA LEU A 177 -7.99 -30.78 -0.07
C LEU A 177 -8.01 -31.41 -1.47
N LEU A 178 -8.95 -30.98 -2.30
CA LEU A 178 -9.15 -31.50 -3.67
C LEU A 178 -7.91 -31.39 -4.57
N ASP A 179 -7.05 -30.40 -4.34
CA ASP A 179 -5.79 -30.22 -5.07
C ASP A 179 -4.65 -31.17 -4.59
N GLY A 180 -4.94 -32.00 -3.59
CA GLY A 180 -4.00 -32.93 -2.97
C GLY A 180 -3.12 -32.30 -1.88
N SER A 181 -3.25 -31.00 -1.61
CA SER A 181 -2.54 -30.35 -0.51
C SER A 181 -3.11 -30.77 0.85
N GLU A 182 -2.23 -30.92 1.84
CA GLU A 182 -2.63 -31.09 3.25
C GLU A 182 -2.42 -29.77 3.97
N VAL A 183 -3.47 -29.27 4.60
CA VAL A 183 -3.44 -28.03 5.41
C VAL A 183 -3.62 -28.34 6.88
N GLU A 184 -2.85 -27.64 7.72
CA GLU A 184 -3.08 -27.56 9.16
C GLU A 184 -3.92 -26.32 9.45
N THR A 185 -5.12 -26.51 9.99
CA THR A 185 -6.08 -25.42 10.16
C THR A 185 -5.68 -24.53 11.33
N LEU A 186 -5.73 -23.22 11.14
CA LEU A 186 -5.76 -22.23 12.21
C LEU A 186 -6.99 -22.45 13.10
N ALA A 187 -6.93 -22.02 14.36
CA ALA A 187 -8.13 -21.95 15.20
C ALA A 187 -9.22 -21.09 14.52
N ASP A 188 -10.47 -21.45 14.80
CA ASP A 188 -11.67 -20.75 14.35
C ASP A 188 -11.85 -20.71 12.81
N THR A 189 -11.19 -21.62 12.10
CA THR A 189 -11.47 -21.84 10.67
C THR A 189 -12.74 -22.66 10.55
N LEU A 190 -13.69 -22.20 9.73
CA LEU A 190 -14.93 -22.92 9.54
C LEU A 190 -14.69 -24.19 8.71
N LEU A 191 -15.13 -25.34 9.21
CA LEU A 191 -14.97 -26.65 8.59
C LEU A 191 -16.32 -27.29 8.29
N ILE A 192 -16.36 -28.05 7.19
CA ILE A 192 -17.36 -29.09 7.01
C ILE A 192 -16.75 -30.40 7.49
N THR A 193 -17.44 -31.08 8.41
CA THR A 193 -16.98 -32.35 8.99
C THR A 193 -18.07 -33.42 8.89
N ASP A 194 -17.66 -34.68 8.95
CA ASP A 194 -18.57 -35.81 9.14
C ASP A 194 -18.09 -36.73 10.27
N GLY A 195 -18.68 -37.92 10.40
CA GLY A 195 -18.28 -38.91 11.42
C GLY A 195 -16.81 -39.36 11.35
N SER A 196 -16.09 -39.08 10.27
CA SER A 196 -14.65 -39.36 10.14
C SER A 196 -13.72 -38.20 10.49
N GLY A 197 -14.25 -36.98 10.59
CA GLY A 197 -13.46 -35.77 10.84
C GLY A 197 -13.67 -34.68 9.77
N PRO A 198 -12.71 -33.76 9.60
CA PRO A 198 -12.78 -32.72 8.59
C PRO A 198 -12.81 -33.26 7.16
N ILE A 199 -13.77 -32.80 6.37
CA ILE A 199 -13.97 -33.17 4.96
C ILE A 199 -13.96 -31.97 4.00
N GLY A 200 -13.60 -30.77 4.50
CA GLY A 200 -13.42 -29.58 3.68
C GLY A 200 -13.28 -28.30 4.49
N LEU A 201 -12.71 -27.27 3.88
CA LEU A 201 -12.72 -25.90 4.38
C LEU A 201 -14.03 -25.23 3.90
N ALA A 202 -14.92 -24.92 4.84
CA ALA A 202 -16.25 -24.42 4.53
C ALA A 202 -16.16 -23.13 3.69
N GLY A 203 -16.86 -23.11 2.54
CA GLY A 203 -16.88 -21.96 1.64
C GLY A 203 -15.57 -21.64 0.93
N VAL A 204 -14.52 -22.45 1.06
CA VAL A 204 -13.22 -22.23 0.41
C VAL A 204 -12.87 -23.37 -0.54
N MET A 205 -12.73 -24.60 -0.04
CA MET A 205 -12.35 -25.76 -0.84
C MET A 205 -12.81 -27.06 -0.19
N GLY A 206 -13.38 -27.97 -0.98
CA GLY A 206 -13.76 -29.31 -0.54
C GLY A 206 -12.55 -30.19 -0.20
N GLY A 207 -12.80 -31.25 0.57
CA GLY A 207 -11.80 -32.27 0.90
C GLY A 207 -11.76 -33.40 -0.13
N LEU A 208 -10.60 -34.03 -0.26
CA LEU A 208 -10.39 -35.14 -1.20
C LEU A 208 -11.15 -36.41 -0.78
N SER A 209 -11.32 -36.65 0.52
CA SER A 209 -11.88 -37.89 1.09
C SER A 209 -13.33 -38.16 0.71
N THR A 210 -14.11 -37.11 0.44
CA THR A 210 -15.54 -37.17 0.09
C THR A 210 -15.83 -36.65 -1.32
N SER A 211 -14.78 -36.45 -2.11
CA SER A 211 -14.88 -35.96 -3.49
C SER A 211 -15.66 -36.90 -4.41
N VAL A 212 -16.39 -36.30 -5.35
CA VAL A 212 -17.03 -36.99 -6.47
C VAL A 212 -15.97 -37.52 -7.42
N THR A 213 -16.16 -38.74 -7.92
CA THR A 213 -15.25 -39.43 -8.83
C THR A 213 -16.06 -40.08 -9.96
N SER A 214 -15.38 -40.61 -10.98
CA SER A 214 -16.04 -41.33 -12.09
C SER A 214 -16.84 -42.57 -11.64
N GLU A 215 -16.61 -43.08 -10.43
CA GLU A 215 -17.34 -44.23 -9.86
C GLU A 215 -18.56 -43.82 -9.02
N THR A 216 -18.72 -42.53 -8.71
CA THR A 216 -19.73 -42.01 -7.79
C THR A 216 -21.12 -42.08 -8.41
N LYS A 217 -22.04 -42.85 -7.82
CA LYS A 217 -23.43 -42.99 -8.32
C LYS A 217 -24.44 -42.14 -7.57
N ASP A 218 -24.11 -41.76 -6.34
CA ASP A 218 -25.01 -41.08 -5.43
C ASP A 218 -24.28 -39.88 -4.86
N ILE A 219 -24.93 -38.72 -4.88
CA ILE A 219 -24.33 -37.48 -4.37
C ILE A 219 -25.21 -36.83 -3.31
N PHE A 220 -24.57 -36.03 -2.46
CA PHE A 220 -25.22 -35.09 -1.57
C PHE A 220 -24.80 -33.68 -1.95
N LEU A 221 -25.76 -32.86 -2.40
CA LEU A 221 -25.56 -31.45 -2.73
C LEU A 221 -25.59 -30.60 -1.46
N GLU A 222 -24.64 -29.68 -1.36
CA GLU A 222 -24.54 -28.64 -0.32
C GLU A 222 -24.79 -27.26 -0.94
N GLY A 223 -25.70 -26.51 -0.30
CA GLY A 223 -25.87 -25.08 -0.49
C GLY A 223 -25.98 -24.40 0.87
N ALA A 224 -24.95 -23.68 1.27
CA ALA A 224 -24.87 -23.07 2.60
C ALA A 224 -24.75 -21.55 2.52
N PHE A 225 -25.12 -20.89 3.62
CA PHE A 225 -24.74 -19.51 3.91
C PHE A 225 -23.59 -19.53 4.91
N PHE A 226 -22.43 -19.01 4.49
CA PHE A 226 -21.31 -18.73 5.37
C PHE A 226 -21.19 -17.23 5.57
N ALA A 227 -21.10 -16.79 6.81
CA ALA A 227 -20.98 -15.36 7.10
C ALA A 227 -19.67 -14.80 6.52
N PRO A 228 -19.68 -13.62 5.87
CA PRO A 228 -18.47 -13.03 5.28
C PRO A 228 -17.32 -12.91 6.26
N THR A 229 -17.61 -12.54 7.51
CA THR A 229 -16.62 -12.41 8.59
C THR A 229 -15.96 -13.72 9.00
N ALA A 230 -16.61 -14.87 8.77
CA ALA A 230 -16.04 -16.18 9.05
C ALA A 230 -15.05 -16.63 7.97
N ILE A 231 -15.24 -16.16 6.72
CA ILE A 231 -14.45 -16.56 5.56
C ILE A 231 -13.33 -15.55 5.22
N ALA A 232 -13.55 -14.27 5.51
CA ALA A 232 -12.64 -13.17 5.16
C ALA A 232 -11.19 -13.45 5.59
N GLY A 233 -10.28 -13.43 4.61
CA GLY A 233 -8.85 -13.66 4.82
C GLY A 233 -8.44 -15.10 5.09
N ARG A 234 -9.37 -16.05 5.28
CA ARG A 234 -9.05 -17.47 5.56
C ARG A 234 -8.41 -18.13 4.36
N ALA A 235 -8.99 -18.02 3.16
CA ALA A 235 -8.39 -18.58 1.94
C ALA A 235 -6.96 -18.05 1.72
N ARG A 236 -6.76 -16.72 1.87
CA ARG A 236 -5.45 -16.09 1.72
C ARG A 236 -4.44 -16.56 2.78
N SER A 237 -4.88 -16.81 4.01
CA SER A 237 -4.01 -17.35 5.08
C SER A 237 -3.44 -18.74 4.75
N TYR A 238 -4.12 -19.50 3.89
CA TYR A 238 -3.67 -20.79 3.36
C TYR A 238 -3.06 -20.69 1.95
N GLY A 239 -2.84 -19.47 1.43
CA GLY A 239 -2.27 -19.27 0.09
C GLY A 239 -3.23 -19.56 -1.07
N MET A 240 -4.55 -19.56 -0.80
CA MET A 240 -5.59 -19.92 -1.77
C MET A 240 -6.40 -18.72 -2.23
N ASN A 241 -6.95 -18.82 -3.44
CA ASN A 241 -7.95 -17.90 -3.97
C ASN A 241 -8.93 -18.71 -4.83
N THR A 242 -10.12 -18.98 -4.32
CA THR A 242 -11.17 -19.78 -4.99
C THR A 242 -12.40 -18.93 -5.27
N ASP A 243 -13.17 -19.28 -6.30
CA ASP A 243 -14.42 -18.60 -6.64
C ASP A 243 -15.44 -18.59 -5.49
N ALA A 244 -15.52 -19.71 -4.76
CA ALA A 244 -16.37 -19.84 -3.58
C ALA A 244 -15.89 -18.90 -2.46
N GLY A 245 -14.59 -18.93 -2.14
CA GLY A 245 -14.00 -18.08 -1.11
C GLY A 245 -14.17 -16.60 -1.43
N HIS A 246 -13.96 -16.21 -2.69
CA HIS A 246 -14.11 -14.84 -3.16
C HIS A 246 -15.55 -14.30 -3.01
N ARG A 247 -16.55 -15.14 -3.27
CA ARG A 247 -17.99 -14.81 -3.12
C ARG A 247 -18.40 -14.78 -1.66
N PHE A 248 -18.12 -15.84 -0.90
CA PHE A 248 -18.52 -15.91 0.50
C PHE A 248 -17.85 -14.83 1.37
N GLU A 249 -16.58 -14.47 1.12
CA GLU A 249 -15.92 -13.39 1.88
C GLU A 249 -16.52 -12.00 1.64
N ARG A 250 -17.22 -11.79 0.51
CA ARG A 250 -17.90 -10.54 0.17
C ARG A 250 -19.39 -10.57 0.51
N GLY A 251 -20.01 -11.75 0.50
CA GLY A 251 -21.42 -11.95 0.81
C GLY A 251 -22.15 -12.68 -0.31
N VAL A 252 -22.82 -13.77 0.05
CA VAL A 252 -23.75 -14.50 -0.82
C VAL A 252 -25.14 -14.35 -0.23
N ASP A 253 -26.16 -14.19 -1.09
CA ASP A 253 -27.55 -14.03 -0.70
C ASP A 253 -27.96 -15.08 0.36
N TRP A 254 -28.19 -14.64 1.60
CA TRP A 254 -28.46 -15.52 2.74
C TRP A 254 -29.86 -16.16 2.71
N GLN A 255 -30.70 -15.79 1.73
CA GLN A 255 -31.97 -16.46 1.43
C GLN A 255 -31.89 -17.37 0.18
N GLY A 256 -30.78 -17.34 -0.57
CA GLY A 256 -30.68 -17.91 -1.92
C GLY A 256 -30.37 -19.41 -2.01
N GLN A 257 -30.08 -20.10 -0.90
CA GLN A 257 -29.54 -21.47 -0.93
C GLN A 257 -30.54 -22.47 -1.51
N THR A 258 -31.80 -22.42 -1.08
CA THR A 258 -32.85 -23.35 -1.53
C THR A 258 -33.10 -23.22 -3.02
N ARG A 259 -33.18 -22.00 -3.58
CA ARG A 259 -33.35 -21.81 -5.03
C ARG A 259 -32.18 -22.36 -5.84
N ALA A 260 -30.96 -22.24 -5.32
CA ALA A 260 -29.76 -22.75 -5.98
C ALA A 260 -29.72 -24.28 -5.99
N ILE A 261 -30.10 -24.93 -4.87
CA ILE A 261 -30.19 -26.39 -4.79
C ILE A 261 -31.27 -26.93 -5.74
N GLU A 262 -32.44 -26.29 -5.82
CA GLU A 262 -33.48 -26.68 -6.78
C GLU A 262 -32.99 -26.56 -8.23
N ARG A 263 -32.34 -25.43 -8.57
CA ARG A 263 -31.77 -25.21 -9.90
C ARG A 263 -30.70 -26.25 -10.25
N ALA A 264 -29.78 -26.53 -9.33
CA ALA A 264 -28.75 -27.55 -9.51
C ALA A 264 -29.37 -28.94 -9.68
N THR A 265 -30.37 -29.28 -8.88
CA THR A 265 -31.06 -30.57 -8.97
C THR A 265 -31.75 -30.73 -10.33
N GLN A 266 -32.45 -29.70 -10.80
CA GLN A 266 -33.12 -29.70 -12.10
C GLN A 266 -32.14 -29.96 -13.23
N LEU A 267 -31.03 -29.21 -13.29
CA LEU A 267 -30.02 -29.36 -14.33
C LEU A 267 -29.32 -30.71 -14.26
N LEU A 268 -28.98 -31.17 -13.05
CA LEU A 268 -28.32 -32.45 -12.87
C LEU A 268 -29.18 -33.63 -13.35
N ILE A 269 -30.48 -33.65 -13.02
CA ILE A 269 -31.39 -34.71 -13.49
C ILE A 269 -31.55 -34.66 -15.01
N GLN A 270 -31.60 -33.45 -15.60
CA GLN A 270 -31.70 -33.30 -17.06
C GLN A 270 -30.45 -33.82 -17.79
N ILE A 271 -29.27 -33.72 -17.18
CA ILE A 271 -27.99 -34.08 -17.81
C ILE A 271 -27.59 -35.52 -17.50
N SER A 272 -27.57 -35.88 -16.22
CA SER A 272 -27.06 -37.17 -15.71
C SER A 272 -28.16 -38.12 -15.24
N GLY A 273 -29.43 -37.74 -15.34
CA GLY A 273 -30.53 -38.53 -14.81
C GLY A 273 -30.51 -38.63 -13.28
N GLY A 274 -31.05 -39.74 -12.76
CA GLY A 274 -31.09 -40.00 -11.32
C GLY A 274 -32.43 -39.64 -10.66
N GLN A 275 -32.47 -39.81 -9.34
CA GLN A 275 -33.66 -39.66 -8.51
C GLN A 275 -33.34 -38.75 -7.32
N ALA A 276 -34.02 -37.62 -7.22
CA ALA A 276 -33.81 -36.68 -6.11
C ALA A 276 -34.68 -37.00 -4.90
N GLY A 277 -34.08 -36.90 -3.71
CA GLY A 277 -34.77 -36.86 -2.43
C GLY A 277 -35.38 -35.50 -2.13
N PRO A 278 -36.02 -35.34 -0.95
CA PRO A 278 -36.52 -34.04 -0.51
C PRO A 278 -35.37 -33.08 -0.20
N VAL A 279 -35.60 -31.78 -0.40
CA VAL A 279 -34.67 -30.74 0.04
C VAL A 279 -34.73 -30.65 1.57
N THR A 280 -33.59 -30.83 2.24
CA THR A 280 -33.46 -30.70 3.69
C THR A 280 -32.83 -29.36 4.03
N GLU A 281 -33.50 -28.54 4.84
CA GLU A 281 -32.99 -27.25 5.29
C GLU A 281 -32.76 -27.28 6.81
N THR A 282 -31.52 -27.06 7.23
CA THR A 282 -31.15 -26.86 8.64
C THR A 282 -30.87 -25.38 8.85
N VAL A 283 -31.66 -24.72 9.71
CA VAL A 283 -31.53 -23.29 10.01
C VAL A 283 -31.35 -23.07 11.50
N ASP A 284 -30.33 -22.29 11.87
CA ASP A 284 -30.24 -21.67 13.19
C ASP A 284 -30.89 -20.28 13.14
N SER A 285 -32.20 -20.24 13.42
CA SER A 285 -32.99 -19.01 13.38
C SER A 285 -32.50 -17.92 14.33
N SER A 286 -31.74 -18.27 15.38
CA SER A 286 -31.22 -17.29 16.33
C SER A 286 -30.00 -16.52 15.81
N ASN A 287 -29.27 -17.12 14.87
CA ASN A 287 -28.05 -16.59 14.28
C ASN A 287 -28.19 -16.22 12.78
N LEU A 288 -29.37 -16.38 12.21
CA LEU A 288 -29.67 -15.96 10.84
C LEU A 288 -29.58 -14.42 10.73
N PRO A 289 -28.98 -13.86 9.66
CA PRO A 289 -29.00 -12.41 9.44
C PRO A 289 -30.42 -11.86 9.45
N THR A 290 -30.60 -10.70 10.09
CA THR A 290 -31.88 -9.98 10.06
C THR A 290 -31.89 -8.94 8.96
N GLU A 291 -33.05 -8.75 8.32
CA GLU A 291 -33.24 -7.66 7.36
C GLU A 291 -33.02 -6.32 8.07
N LYS A 292 -32.17 -5.49 7.49
CA LYS A 292 -31.91 -4.15 8.01
C LYS A 292 -32.95 -3.21 7.44
N THR A 293 -33.57 -2.43 8.32
CA THR A 293 -34.46 -1.34 7.94
C THR A 293 -33.72 -0.02 8.13
N ILE A 294 -33.59 0.75 7.05
CA ILE A 294 -32.87 2.01 7.00
C ILE A 294 -33.87 3.14 6.76
N GLU A 295 -33.76 4.18 7.57
CA GLU A 295 -34.49 5.42 7.38
C GLU A 295 -33.70 6.32 6.40
N LEU A 296 -34.37 6.79 5.34
CA LEU A 296 -33.86 7.78 4.40
C LEU A 296 -34.73 9.03 4.42
N ARG A 297 -34.10 10.18 4.66
CA ARG A 297 -34.78 11.47 4.69
C ARG A 297 -34.56 12.25 3.39
N ALA A 298 -35.63 12.81 2.82
CA ALA A 298 -35.54 13.64 1.62
C ALA A 298 -34.59 14.83 1.80
N SER A 299 -34.60 15.49 2.97
CA SER A 299 -33.70 16.62 3.22
C SER A 299 -32.22 16.21 3.23
N ARG A 300 -31.93 14.97 3.65
CA ARG A 300 -30.57 14.43 3.66
C ARG A 300 -30.09 14.17 2.23
N VAL A 301 -30.94 13.59 1.38
CA VAL A 301 -30.64 13.39 -0.06
C VAL A 301 -30.26 14.73 -0.69
N SER A 302 -31.12 15.75 -0.56
CA SER A 302 -30.86 17.08 -1.11
C SER A 302 -29.59 17.73 -0.56
N ARG A 303 -29.35 17.60 0.75
CA ARG A 303 -28.16 18.16 1.40
C ARG A 303 -26.87 17.51 0.91
N VAL A 304 -26.85 16.19 0.72
CA VAL A 304 -25.66 15.45 0.32
C VAL A 304 -25.42 15.57 -1.18
N LEU A 305 -26.46 15.42 -2.01
CA LEU A 305 -26.34 15.47 -3.47
C LEU A 305 -26.33 16.91 -4.04
N GLY A 306 -26.80 17.88 -3.25
CA GLY A 306 -26.85 19.28 -3.67
C GLY A 306 -27.94 19.59 -4.70
N VAL A 307 -28.87 18.67 -4.91
CA VAL A 307 -30.00 18.78 -5.85
C VAL A 307 -31.25 18.17 -5.23
N ASP A 308 -32.42 18.76 -5.50
CA ASP A 308 -33.71 18.19 -5.12
C ASP A 308 -34.16 17.20 -6.20
N ILE A 309 -34.35 15.94 -5.82
CA ILE A 309 -34.84 14.86 -6.70
C ILE A 309 -36.31 14.61 -6.37
N ASP A 310 -37.18 14.46 -7.38
CA ASP A 310 -38.60 14.16 -7.17
C ASP A 310 -38.76 12.84 -6.41
N ASN A 311 -39.56 12.82 -5.35
CA ASN A 311 -39.82 11.63 -4.54
C ASN A 311 -40.29 10.44 -5.39
N ARG A 312 -41.07 10.68 -6.45
CA ARG A 312 -41.51 9.62 -7.38
C ARG A 312 -40.38 8.97 -8.16
N ALA A 313 -39.31 9.71 -8.45
CA ALA A 313 -38.13 9.15 -9.09
C ALA A 313 -37.35 8.27 -8.10
N ILE A 314 -37.29 8.66 -6.82
CA ILE A 314 -36.69 7.86 -5.76
C ILE A 314 -37.49 6.58 -5.53
N ASP A 315 -38.83 6.67 -5.54
CA ASP A 315 -39.72 5.50 -5.45
C ASP A 315 -39.48 4.50 -6.60
N ASP A 316 -39.36 4.99 -7.84
CA ASP A 316 -39.07 4.14 -9.01
C ASP A 316 -37.69 3.46 -8.91
N ILE A 317 -36.68 4.18 -8.40
CA ILE A 317 -35.34 3.62 -8.15
C ILE A 317 -35.42 2.46 -7.16
N PHE A 318 -36.08 2.64 -6.01
CA PHE A 318 -36.22 1.56 -5.02
C PHE A 318 -37.06 0.39 -5.52
N ALA A 319 -38.12 0.65 -6.27
CA ALA A 319 -38.93 -0.40 -6.88
C ALA A 319 -38.09 -1.27 -7.85
N ARG A 320 -37.27 -0.65 -8.71
CA ARG A 320 -36.41 -1.36 -9.68
C ARG A 320 -35.23 -2.08 -9.02
N LEU A 321 -34.69 -1.51 -7.95
CA LEU A 321 -33.69 -2.19 -7.11
C LEU A 321 -34.29 -3.37 -6.33
N ASN A 322 -35.61 -3.52 -6.34
CA ASN A 322 -36.35 -4.46 -5.51
C ASN A 322 -36.06 -4.25 -4.01
N PHE A 323 -36.02 -2.98 -3.59
CA PHE A 323 -35.85 -2.56 -2.20
C PHE A 323 -37.24 -2.27 -1.64
N PRO A 324 -37.81 -3.15 -0.78
CA PRO A 324 -39.10 -2.89 -0.17
C PRO A 324 -39.04 -1.59 0.63
N ALA A 325 -39.83 -0.60 0.24
CA ALA A 325 -39.88 0.70 0.87
C ALA A 325 -41.31 1.06 1.24
N SER A 326 -41.48 1.62 2.44
CA SER A 326 -42.70 2.30 2.85
C SER A 326 -42.38 3.76 3.16
N THR A 327 -43.34 4.65 2.95
CA THR A 327 -43.14 6.08 3.17
C THR A 327 -43.94 6.56 4.37
N THR A 328 -43.36 7.51 5.13
CA THR A 328 -44.07 8.25 6.17
C THR A 328 -43.72 9.73 6.07
N ASP A 329 -44.62 10.60 6.50
CA ASP A 329 -44.36 12.02 6.65
C ASP A 329 -44.25 12.34 8.15
N ASP A 330 -43.11 12.88 8.59
CA ASP A 330 -42.90 13.36 9.97
C ASP A 330 -42.45 14.82 9.95
N ASN A 331 -43.11 15.69 10.72
CA ASN A 331 -42.81 17.13 10.80
C ASN A 331 -42.68 17.85 9.43
N SER A 332 -43.46 17.46 8.42
CA SER A 332 -43.40 17.95 7.02
C SER A 332 -42.15 17.52 6.23
N GLU A 333 -41.42 16.53 6.72
CA GLU A 333 -40.34 15.84 6.00
C GLU A 333 -40.85 14.50 5.47
N HIS A 334 -40.52 14.21 4.21
CA HIS A 334 -40.82 12.93 3.58
C HIS A 334 -39.70 11.93 3.87
N ILE A 335 -40.07 10.75 4.36
CA ILE A 335 -39.14 9.73 4.85
C ILE A 335 -39.47 8.37 4.21
N TRP A 336 -38.46 7.70 3.68
CA TRP A 336 -38.53 6.30 3.26
C TRP A 336 -37.99 5.40 4.37
N ILE A 337 -38.72 4.33 4.65
CA ILE A 337 -38.32 3.22 5.50
C ILE A 337 -38.05 2.04 4.58
N VAL A 338 -36.78 1.82 4.28
CA VAL A 338 -36.30 0.89 3.24
C VAL A 338 -35.71 -0.34 3.88
N SER A 339 -36.17 -1.52 3.47
CA SER A 339 -35.60 -2.81 3.87
C SER A 339 -34.53 -3.24 2.87
N ALA A 340 -33.31 -3.48 3.36
CA ALA A 340 -32.22 -3.98 2.55
C ALA A 340 -32.49 -5.44 2.11
N PRO A 341 -32.48 -5.76 0.80
CA PRO A 341 -32.64 -7.13 0.33
C PRO A 341 -31.51 -8.04 0.80
N SER A 342 -31.78 -9.34 0.91
CA SER A 342 -30.84 -10.34 1.44
C SER A 342 -29.52 -10.50 0.66
N HIS A 343 -29.50 -10.09 -0.62
CA HIS A 343 -28.31 -10.10 -1.46
C HIS A 343 -27.45 -8.84 -1.34
N ARG A 344 -27.95 -7.78 -0.68
CA ARG A 344 -27.25 -6.49 -0.55
C ARG A 344 -26.59 -6.35 0.81
N PHE A 345 -25.29 -6.70 0.85
CA PHE A 345 -24.48 -6.64 2.08
C PHE A 345 -23.90 -5.25 2.37
N ASP A 346 -23.98 -4.35 1.39
CA ASP A 346 -23.48 -2.98 1.41
C ASP A 346 -24.50 -1.96 1.91
N ILE A 347 -25.78 -2.33 2.06
CA ILE A 347 -26.84 -1.44 2.54
C ILE A 347 -27.06 -1.63 4.04
N ALA A 348 -26.63 -0.65 4.83
CA ALA A 348 -26.74 -0.67 6.29
C ALA A 348 -27.08 0.69 6.90
N ILE A 349 -26.78 1.79 6.23
CA ILE A 349 -26.96 3.16 6.71
C ILE A 349 -27.62 4.04 5.64
N GLU A 350 -28.14 5.19 6.07
CA GLU A 350 -28.80 6.17 5.19
C GLU A 350 -27.94 6.59 4.00
N ALA A 351 -26.61 6.70 4.19
CA ALA A 351 -25.69 7.11 3.14
C ALA A 351 -25.60 6.11 1.98
N ASP A 352 -25.78 4.82 2.24
CA ASP A 352 -25.71 3.77 1.21
C ASP A 352 -26.91 3.89 0.26
N LEU A 353 -28.08 4.25 0.79
CA LEU A 353 -29.27 4.54 -0.04
C LEU A 353 -29.08 5.82 -0.86
N ILE A 354 -28.42 6.84 -0.30
CA ILE A 354 -28.09 8.07 -1.04
C ILE A 354 -27.10 7.75 -2.18
N GLU A 355 -26.13 6.86 -1.96
CA GLU A 355 -25.24 6.37 -3.01
C GLU A 355 -26.04 5.70 -4.13
N GLU A 356 -26.96 4.79 -3.82
CA GLU A 356 -27.78 4.12 -4.83
C GLU A 356 -28.62 5.10 -5.65
N ILE A 357 -29.27 6.07 -4.99
CA ILE A 357 -29.99 7.14 -5.69
C ILE A 357 -29.05 7.91 -6.61
N SER A 358 -27.87 8.31 -6.10
CA SER A 358 -26.92 9.11 -6.87
C SER A 358 -26.37 8.38 -8.09
N ARG A 359 -26.11 7.07 -7.96
CA ARG A 359 -25.57 6.23 -9.02
C ARG A 359 -26.57 6.03 -10.14
N VAL A 360 -27.83 5.74 -9.80
CA VAL A 360 -28.92 5.55 -10.77
C VAL A 360 -29.34 6.88 -11.40
N TYR A 361 -29.37 7.97 -10.62
CA TYR A 361 -29.56 9.32 -11.16
C TYR A 361 -28.45 9.72 -12.14
N GLY A 362 -27.24 9.19 -11.92
CA GLY A 362 -26.05 9.41 -12.73
C GLY A 362 -25.19 10.54 -12.17
N TYR A 363 -23.95 10.24 -11.81
CA TYR A 363 -23.03 11.20 -11.18
C TYR A 363 -22.80 12.45 -12.04
N ASN A 364 -22.74 12.28 -13.36
CA ASN A 364 -22.54 13.39 -14.30
C ASN A 364 -23.75 14.33 -14.41
N ASN A 365 -24.93 13.89 -13.96
CA ASN A 365 -26.15 14.71 -13.93
C ASN A 365 -26.22 15.57 -12.65
N LEU A 366 -25.40 15.28 -11.63
CA LEU A 366 -25.34 16.06 -10.40
C LEU A 366 -24.72 17.45 -10.66
N PRO A 367 -25.21 18.51 -10.01
CA PRO A 367 -24.70 19.85 -10.22
C PRO A 367 -23.29 20.00 -9.65
N THR A 368 -22.37 20.58 -10.44
CA THR A 368 -21.06 21.00 -9.93
C THR A 368 -21.21 22.33 -9.18
N ARG A 369 -20.76 22.40 -7.93
CA ARG A 369 -20.76 23.62 -7.11
C ARG A 369 -19.43 23.81 -6.41
N THR A 370 -18.98 25.06 -6.30
CA THR A 370 -17.79 25.40 -5.51
C THR A 370 -18.14 25.37 -4.01
N PRO A 371 -17.34 24.69 -3.16
CA PRO A 371 -17.53 24.72 -1.72
C PRO A 371 -17.52 26.16 -1.17
N VAL A 372 -18.53 26.51 -0.37
CA VAL A 372 -18.56 27.79 0.34
C VAL A 372 -17.85 27.60 1.67
N ALA A 373 -16.73 28.27 1.86
CA ALA A 373 -15.95 28.25 3.09
C ALA A 373 -15.59 29.67 3.53
N SER A 374 -15.56 29.88 4.85
CA SER A 374 -15.05 31.13 5.42
C SER A 374 -13.54 31.18 5.24
N LEU A 375 -13.05 32.16 4.48
CA LEU A 375 -11.61 32.35 4.26
C LEU A 375 -11.00 33.14 5.42
N SER A 376 -10.00 32.55 6.06
CA SER A 376 -9.18 33.23 7.06
C SER A 376 -7.70 33.02 6.73
N MET A 377 -6.88 34.05 6.95
CA MET A 377 -5.44 33.92 6.74
C MET A 377 -4.83 33.05 7.85
N SER A 378 -4.11 32.00 7.45
CA SER A 378 -3.31 31.21 8.38
C SER A 378 -2.14 32.04 8.92
N LYS A 379 -1.86 31.92 10.22
CA LYS A 379 -0.65 32.51 10.82
C LYS A 379 0.58 31.78 10.28
N LYS A 380 1.53 32.53 9.72
CA LYS A 380 2.84 32.01 9.30
C LYS A 380 3.93 32.81 10.01
N ALA A 381 4.74 32.13 10.81
CA ALA A 381 5.80 32.79 11.55
C ALA A 381 6.97 33.12 10.61
N GLU A 382 7.43 34.36 10.59
CA GLU A 382 8.61 34.75 9.80
C GLU A 382 9.93 34.18 10.38
N THR A 383 9.87 33.66 11.61
CA THR A 383 10.93 32.88 12.27
C THR A 383 11.05 31.45 11.75
N GLU A 384 10.20 31.03 10.80
CA GLU A 384 10.28 29.71 10.18
C GLU A 384 10.78 29.83 8.72
N LEU A 385 11.94 29.25 8.46
CA LEU A 385 12.48 29.10 7.12
C LEU A 385 11.87 27.87 6.47
N SER A 386 11.25 28.04 5.30
CA SER A 386 10.72 26.91 4.55
C SER A 386 11.86 25.98 4.10
N LEU A 387 11.68 24.67 4.27
CA LEU A 387 12.61 23.68 3.73
C LEU A 387 12.82 23.85 2.21
N ASN A 388 11.80 24.26 1.45
CA ASN A 388 11.96 24.55 0.02
C ASN A 388 13.04 25.61 -0.23
N ARG A 389 13.13 26.64 0.61
CA ARG A 389 14.16 27.67 0.48
C ARG A 389 15.58 27.12 0.70
N VAL A 390 15.72 26.11 1.57
CA VAL A 390 16.98 25.39 1.80
C VAL A 390 17.32 24.51 0.59
N ARG A 391 16.33 23.82 0.01
CA ARG A 391 16.50 23.03 -1.22
C ARG A 391 16.94 23.91 -2.39
N ASP A 392 16.23 25.01 -2.64
CA ASP A 392 16.56 25.99 -3.68
C ASP A 392 17.99 26.53 -3.51
N HIS A 393 18.43 26.69 -2.26
CA HIS A 393 19.77 27.12 -1.95
C HIS A 393 20.83 26.07 -2.33
N LEU A 394 20.62 24.80 -1.99
CA LEU A 394 21.51 23.71 -2.39
C LEU A 394 21.56 23.53 -3.92
N VAL A 395 20.42 23.68 -4.59
CA VAL A 395 20.35 23.72 -6.06
C VAL A 395 21.18 24.86 -6.63
N GLY A 396 21.07 26.07 -6.05
CA GLY A 396 21.91 27.21 -6.41
C GLY A 396 23.41 27.00 -6.18
N ARG A 397 23.79 25.97 -5.39
CA ARG A 397 25.17 25.53 -5.15
C ARG A 397 25.56 24.29 -5.95
N GLY A 398 24.77 23.94 -6.97
CA GLY A 398 25.07 22.87 -7.90
C GLY A 398 24.86 21.46 -7.34
N TYR A 399 23.97 21.30 -6.36
CA TYR A 399 23.47 19.98 -5.97
C TYR A 399 22.18 19.63 -6.73
N PHE A 400 21.96 18.34 -6.94
CA PHE A 400 20.73 17.78 -7.49
C PHE A 400 19.94 17.07 -6.38
N GLU A 401 18.63 17.30 -6.33
CA GLU A 401 17.78 16.60 -5.36
C GLU A 401 17.59 15.13 -5.79
N ALA A 402 17.77 14.22 -4.85
CA ALA A 402 17.49 12.80 -4.99
C ALA A 402 16.34 12.40 -4.04
N ILE A 403 15.58 11.39 -4.42
CA ILE A 403 14.58 10.74 -3.57
C ILE A 403 14.91 9.25 -3.57
N THR A 404 15.32 8.72 -2.43
CA THR A 404 15.73 7.33 -2.30
C THR A 404 14.72 6.55 -1.45
N TYR A 405 14.68 5.23 -1.61
CA TYR A 405 13.78 4.40 -0.80
C TYR A 405 14.10 4.55 0.69
N SER A 406 13.04 4.59 1.51
CA SER A 406 13.16 4.63 2.97
C SER A 406 13.62 3.30 3.57
N PHE A 407 13.50 2.21 2.81
CA PHE A 407 14.02 0.89 3.16
C PHE A 407 15.28 0.60 2.35
N VAL A 408 16.30 0.10 3.04
CA VAL A 408 17.66 -0.05 2.54
C VAL A 408 18.22 -1.42 2.90
N ASP A 409 19.38 -1.72 2.34
CA ASP A 409 20.13 -2.94 2.64
C ASP A 409 20.70 -2.89 4.07
N THR A 410 20.54 -3.98 4.82
CA THR A 410 20.97 -4.06 6.22
C THR A 410 22.49 -3.87 6.37
N ALA A 411 23.29 -4.46 5.48
CA ALA A 411 24.74 -4.37 5.57
C ALA A 411 25.23 -2.95 5.27
N MET A 412 24.64 -2.29 4.27
CA MET A 412 24.93 -0.89 3.95
C MET A 412 24.54 0.07 5.07
N GLN A 413 23.37 -0.16 5.68
CA GLN A 413 22.91 0.61 6.83
C GLN A 413 23.86 0.46 8.03
N ALA A 414 24.25 -0.78 8.35
CA ALA A 414 25.18 -1.07 9.43
C ALA A 414 26.58 -0.50 9.17
N ALA A 415 27.04 -0.42 7.91
CA ALA A 415 28.32 0.18 7.59
C ALA A 415 28.33 1.71 7.80
N LEU A 416 27.22 2.40 7.47
CA LEU A 416 27.14 3.86 7.48
C LEU A 416 26.60 4.46 8.78
N ASP A 417 25.83 3.72 9.56
CA ASP A 417 25.28 4.16 10.85
C ASP A 417 25.16 2.98 11.83
N PRO A 418 26.29 2.38 12.26
CA PRO A 418 26.30 1.17 13.10
C PRO A 418 25.76 1.37 14.52
N GLU A 419 25.66 2.62 14.98
CA GLU A 419 25.26 2.94 16.36
C GLU A 419 23.73 2.93 16.54
N GLN A 420 22.97 3.06 15.44
CA GLN A 420 21.51 3.05 15.47
C GLN A 420 20.96 1.65 15.15
N MET A 421 19.92 1.25 15.88
CA MET A 421 19.18 0.01 15.59
C MET A 421 18.08 0.30 14.56
N PRO A 422 18.19 -0.21 13.32
CA PRO A 422 17.17 0.01 12.30
C PRO A 422 15.95 -0.89 12.54
N ILE A 423 14.82 -0.53 11.93
CA ILE A 423 13.58 -1.30 12.03
C ILE A 423 13.51 -2.29 10.88
N THR A 424 13.48 -3.58 11.18
CA THR A 424 13.36 -4.66 10.18
C THR A 424 11.92 -4.85 9.73
N LEU A 425 11.72 -4.99 8.42
CA LEU A 425 10.43 -5.31 7.82
C LEU A 425 10.18 -6.82 7.89
N ALA A 426 8.98 -7.23 8.31
CA ALA A 426 8.61 -8.65 8.39
C ALA A 426 8.47 -9.29 6.99
N ASN A 427 7.87 -8.57 6.04
CA ASN A 427 7.63 -9.01 4.67
C ASN A 427 8.20 -7.99 3.67
N PRO A 428 9.55 -7.89 3.55
CA PRO A 428 10.16 -6.93 2.64
C PRO A 428 9.96 -7.33 1.18
N LEU A 429 9.99 -6.34 0.28
CA LEU A 429 9.92 -6.59 -1.17
C LEU A 429 11.12 -7.39 -1.69
N SER A 430 12.29 -7.21 -1.07
CA SER A 430 13.53 -7.92 -1.34
C SER A 430 14.45 -7.90 -0.12
N ALA A 431 15.48 -8.75 -0.09
CA ALA A 431 16.44 -8.78 1.02
C ALA A 431 17.24 -7.47 1.14
N GLU A 432 17.50 -6.81 0.01
CA GLU A 432 18.21 -5.53 -0.11
C GLU A 432 17.34 -4.32 0.29
N MET A 433 16.09 -4.56 0.71
CA MET A 433 15.10 -3.57 1.14
C MET A 433 14.42 -4.00 2.45
N SER A 434 15.22 -4.56 3.37
CA SER A 434 14.72 -5.27 4.56
C SER A 434 14.69 -4.42 5.83
N VAL A 435 15.35 -3.27 5.85
CA VAL A 435 15.37 -2.40 7.05
C VAL A 435 15.05 -0.95 6.71
N MET A 436 14.35 -0.26 7.62
CA MET A 436 14.13 1.18 7.53
C MET A 436 15.42 1.94 7.79
N ARG A 437 15.67 3.00 7.02
CA ARG A 437 16.91 3.78 7.07
C ARG A 437 17.02 4.61 8.36
N THR A 438 18.17 4.56 9.05
CA THR A 438 18.47 5.41 10.23
C THR A 438 19.24 6.69 9.84
N SER A 439 19.78 6.70 8.63
CA SER A 439 20.42 7.83 7.96
C SER A 439 19.98 7.86 6.49
N ILE A 440 20.04 9.01 5.84
CA ILE A 440 19.79 9.16 4.40
C ILE A 440 21.00 8.70 3.57
N TRP A 441 22.20 8.63 4.17
CA TRP A 441 23.44 8.27 3.48
C TRP A 441 23.41 6.96 2.70
N PRO A 442 22.85 5.83 3.17
CA PRO A 442 22.82 4.59 2.40
C PRO A 442 22.17 4.75 1.03
N GLY A 443 21.01 5.43 0.98
CA GLY A 443 20.32 5.73 -0.27
C GLY A 443 21.14 6.65 -1.19
N LEU A 444 21.70 7.73 -0.63
CA LEU A 444 22.49 8.70 -1.39
C LEU A 444 23.81 8.10 -1.93
N VAL A 445 24.55 7.34 -1.13
CA VAL A 445 25.77 6.66 -1.55
C VAL A 445 25.46 5.65 -2.64
N LYS A 446 24.39 4.86 -2.52
CA LYS A 446 23.95 3.92 -3.58
C LYS A 446 23.61 4.66 -4.87
N SER A 447 22.92 5.80 -4.77
CA SER A 447 22.56 6.65 -5.91
C SER A 447 23.80 7.27 -6.56
N LEU A 448 24.80 7.65 -5.77
CA LEU A 448 26.07 8.12 -6.28
C LEU A 448 26.81 7.01 -7.03
N ILE A 449 26.94 5.82 -6.44
CA ILE A 449 27.58 4.65 -7.07
C ILE A 449 26.88 4.31 -8.39
N TYR A 450 25.54 4.35 -8.42
CA TYR A 450 24.75 4.11 -9.62
C TYR A 450 25.13 5.03 -10.78
N ASN A 451 25.36 6.32 -10.50
CA ASN A 451 25.74 7.33 -11.50
C ASN A 451 27.20 7.18 -11.93
N VAL A 452 28.10 6.92 -10.98
CA VAL A 452 29.52 6.68 -11.24
C VAL A 452 29.72 5.45 -12.13
N ASN A 453 28.99 4.37 -11.88
CA ASN A 453 28.99 3.17 -12.74
C ASN A 453 28.47 3.45 -14.15
N ARG A 454 27.82 4.61 -14.35
CA ARG A 454 27.38 5.17 -15.64
C ARG A 454 28.26 6.32 -16.10
N GLN A 455 29.54 6.26 -15.72
CA GLN A 455 30.62 7.14 -16.20
C GLN A 455 30.45 8.61 -15.81
N GLN A 456 29.63 8.91 -14.80
CA GLN A 456 29.55 10.26 -14.23
C GLN A 456 30.70 10.46 -13.24
N THR A 457 31.59 11.41 -13.55
CA THR A 457 32.81 11.67 -12.77
C THR A 457 32.60 12.70 -11.65
N ARG A 458 31.53 13.48 -11.72
CA ARG A 458 31.15 14.49 -10.74
C ARG A 458 29.69 14.29 -10.33
N VAL A 459 29.46 14.02 -9.05
CA VAL A 459 28.13 13.77 -8.51
C VAL A 459 27.94 14.59 -7.24
N ARG A 460 26.86 15.36 -7.18
CA ARG A 460 26.48 16.20 -6.04
C ARG A 460 24.99 16.03 -5.80
N LEU A 461 24.64 15.16 -4.85
CA LEU A 461 23.24 14.86 -4.55
C LEU A 461 22.89 15.35 -3.15
N PHE A 462 21.65 15.78 -2.96
CA PHE A 462 21.09 16.00 -1.63
C PHE A 462 19.69 15.40 -1.55
N GLU A 463 19.27 15.05 -0.34
CA GLU A 463 17.92 14.56 -0.07
C GLU A 463 17.46 15.07 1.29
N SER A 464 16.16 15.34 1.41
CA SER A 464 15.51 15.54 2.70
C SER A 464 14.45 14.47 2.91
N GLY A 465 14.43 13.84 4.08
CA GLY A 465 13.49 12.75 4.35
C GLY A 465 13.48 12.32 5.80
N LEU A 466 12.57 11.40 6.14
CA LEU A 466 12.51 10.79 7.46
C LEU A 466 13.57 9.70 7.58
N CYS A 467 14.17 9.63 8.77
CA CYS A 467 14.99 8.53 9.25
C CYS A 467 14.30 7.90 10.47
N PHE A 468 14.43 6.58 10.58
CA PHE A 468 13.68 5.76 11.53
C PHE A 468 14.67 4.97 12.38
N SER A 469 14.60 5.11 13.69
CA SER A 469 15.39 4.29 14.61
C SER A 469 14.55 3.87 15.80
N GLN A 470 14.86 2.68 16.35
CA GLN A 470 14.24 2.24 17.59
C GLN A 470 14.81 3.04 18.76
N LEU A 471 13.94 3.49 19.67
CA LEU A 471 14.38 4.16 20.88
C LEU A 471 15.22 3.22 21.76
N PRO A 472 16.34 3.69 22.34
CA PRO A 472 17.19 2.87 23.20
C PRO A 472 16.42 2.27 24.38
N ASN A 473 16.80 1.06 24.80
CA ASN A 473 16.30 0.38 26.01
C ASN A 473 14.79 0.09 26.07
N GLN A 474 14.08 0.10 24.94
CA GLN A 474 12.68 -0.30 24.85
C GLN A 474 12.56 -1.74 24.34
N ALA A 475 11.84 -2.59 25.07
CA ALA A 475 11.58 -3.97 24.67
C ALA A 475 10.41 -4.03 23.67
N GLY A 476 10.63 -4.65 22.52
CA GLY A 476 9.61 -4.86 21.48
C GLY A 476 9.44 -3.69 20.53
N LEU A 477 9.11 -4.02 19.27
CA LEU A 477 8.79 -3.05 18.23
C LEU A 477 7.36 -2.56 18.42
N ALA A 478 7.20 -1.33 18.91
CA ALA A 478 5.91 -0.64 19.03
C ALA A 478 6.00 0.72 18.33
N PHE A 479 4.89 1.22 17.81
CA PHE A 479 4.87 2.49 17.06
C PHE A 479 5.39 3.67 17.91
N ASP A 480 5.01 3.72 19.19
CA ASP A 480 5.46 4.74 20.14
C ASP A 480 6.97 4.67 20.46
N ASN A 481 7.62 3.54 20.15
CA ASN A 481 9.04 3.31 20.39
C ASN A 481 9.91 3.58 19.14
N ILE A 482 9.33 4.16 18.09
CA ILE A 482 10.01 4.49 16.84
C ILE A 482 10.25 6.01 16.78
N SER A 483 11.53 6.39 16.76
CA SER A 483 11.93 7.77 16.49
C SER A 483 11.85 8.05 14.99
N GLN A 484 11.22 9.15 14.60
CA GLN A 484 11.10 9.61 13.21
C GLN A 484 11.64 11.02 13.08
N ILE A 485 12.90 11.14 12.66
CA ILE A 485 13.59 12.43 12.59
C ILE A 485 13.72 12.83 11.12
N LYS A 486 13.28 14.05 10.80
CA LYS A 486 13.46 14.62 9.48
C LYS A 486 14.89 15.13 9.34
N LYS A 487 15.62 14.60 8.38
CA LYS A 487 17.02 14.97 8.11
C LYS A 487 17.18 15.56 6.70
N LEU A 488 18.22 16.35 6.52
CA LEU A 488 18.73 16.86 5.26
C LEU A 488 20.16 16.34 5.12
N ALA A 489 20.43 15.59 4.06
CA ALA A 489 21.74 14.98 3.81
C ALA A 489 22.21 15.28 2.39
N GLY A 490 23.52 15.15 2.18
CA GLY A 490 24.12 15.25 0.87
C GLY A 490 25.36 14.40 0.72
N VAL A 491 25.67 14.10 -0.54
CA VAL A 491 26.85 13.35 -0.95
C VAL A 491 27.50 14.02 -2.16
N VAL A 492 28.83 14.09 -2.14
CA VAL A 492 29.61 14.82 -3.13
C VAL A 492 30.87 14.05 -3.50
N CYS A 493 31.15 13.93 -4.79
CA CYS A 493 32.43 13.44 -5.31
C CYS A 493 32.87 14.14 -6.60
N GLY A 494 34.15 13.97 -6.94
CA GLY A 494 34.73 14.40 -8.21
C GLY A 494 35.29 15.83 -8.20
N PRO A 495 35.50 16.42 -9.39
CA PRO A 495 35.96 17.80 -9.55
C PRO A 495 35.06 18.82 -8.83
N ARG A 496 35.67 19.86 -8.24
CA ARG A 496 34.96 20.97 -7.57
C ARG A 496 33.97 21.66 -8.52
N GLN A 497 34.44 21.94 -9.73
CA GLN A 497 33.68 22.56 -10.81
C GLN A 497 33.64 21.62 -12.02
N ASP A 498 32.66 21.83 -12.90
CA ASP A 498 32.64 21.14 -14.19
C ASP A 498 33.84 21.56 -15.05
N GLU A 499 34.21 20.70 -16.01
CA GLU A 499 35.30 20.95 -16.94
C GLU A 499 35.09 22.27 -17.69
N ASN A 500 36.05 23.17 -17.60
CA ASN A 500 35.99 24.50 -18.19
C ASN A 500 37.41 25.02 -18.46
N TRP A 501 37.59 25.79 -19.54
CA TRP A 501 38.87 26.38 -19.95
C TRP A 501 39.51 27.28 -18.89
N SER A 502 38.73 27.84 -17.95
CA SER A 502 39.23 28.75 -16.90
C SER A 502 39.39 28.11 -15.52
N ASN A 503 38.96 26.86 -15.35
CA ASN A 503 38.90 26.21 -14.04
C ASN A 503 40.08 25.25 -13.87
N ASP A 504 40.64 25.21 -12.66
CA ASP A 504 41.64 24.20 -12.28
C ASP A 504 40.91 22.87 -12.00
N PRO A 505 41.38 21.72 -12.52
CA PRO A 505 40.78 20.39 -12.27
C PRO A 505 40.94 19.86 -10.83
N GLN A 506 40.83 20.73 -9.82
CA GLN A 506 40.90 20.35 -8.42
C GLN A 506 39.68 19.51 -8.03
N LEU A 507 39.95 18.44 -7.30
CA LEU A 507 38.90 17.65 -6.66
C LEU A 507 38.28 18.43 -5.52
N VAL A 508 37.02 18.14 -5.25
CA VAL A 508 36.33 18.62 -4.07
C VAL A 508 37.05 18.16 -2.79
N ASP A 509 37.08 19.01 -1.78
CA ASP A 509 37.63 18.71 -0.46
C ASP A 509 36.60 18.96 0.68
N PHE A 510 37.05 18.77 1.93
CA PHE A 510 36.21 18.98 3.11
C PHE A 510 35.67 20.41 3.22
N PHE A 511 36.48 21.40 2.85
CA PHE A 511 36.13 22.82 3.01
C PHE A 511 35.09 23.26 1.98
N ASP A 512 35.04 22.62 0.81
CA ASP A 512 33.96 22.83 -0.16
C ASP A 512 32.59 22.47 0.42
N VAL A 513 32.47 21.27 0.97
CA VAL A 513 31.21 20.79 1.57
C VAL A 513 30.88 21.56 2.84
N LYS A 514 31.89 21.88 3.67
CA LYS A 514 31.72 22.75 4.83
C LYS A 514 31.14 24.11 4.42
N GLY A 515 31.69 24.74 3.38
CA GLY A 515 31.20 26.03 2.87
C GLY A 515 29.76 25.96 2.34
N ASP A 516 29.37 24.82 1.76
CA ASP A 516 27.97 24.59 1.37
C ASP A 516 27.04 24.56 2.59
N ILE A 517 27.42 23.85 3.65
CA ILE A 517 26.65 23.76 4.89
C ILE A 517 26.60 25.11 5.61
N GLU A 518 27.74 25.81 5.73
CA GLU A 518 27.80 27.17 6.31
C GLU A 518 26.85 28.12 5.58
N SER A 519 26.74 27.99 4.25
CA SER A 519 25.81 28.81 3.47
C SER A 519 24.34 28.47 3.71
N VAL A 520 24.01 27.21 4.01
CA VAL A 520 22.65 26.79 4.41
C VAL A 520 22.35 27.35 5.80
N VAL A 521 23.27 27.17 6.74
CA VAL A 521 23.16 27.70 8.11
C VAL A 521 23.02 29.22 8.10
N ALA A 522 23.70 29.94 7.21
CA ALA A 522 23.59 31.39 7.09
C ALA A 522 22.16 31.87 6.76
N LEU A 523 21.33 31.07 6.08
CA LEU A 523 19.93 31.41 5.79
C LEU A 523 19.07 31.55 7.07
N THR A 524 19.48 30.89 8.15
CA THR A 524 18.80 30.98 9.45
C THR A 524 19.02 32.32 10.13
N GLY A 525 20.03 33.09 9.74
CA GLY A 525 20.49 34.27 10.50
C GLY A 525 21.09 33.92 11.86
N GLN A 526 21.43 32.64 12.10
CA GLN A 526 21.98 32.11 13.34
C GLN A 526 23.37 31.48 13.15
N ALA A 527 24.13 31.83 12.10
CA ALA A 527 25.41 31.18 11.83
C ALA A 527 26.41 31.19 13.00
N GLY A 528 26.35 32.20 13.88
CA GLY A 528 27.17 32.27 15.08
C GLY A 528 26.82 31.27 16.19
N THR A 529 25.68 30.58 16.11
CA THR A 529 25.30 29.53 17.08
C THR A 529 25.71 28.12 16.61
N PHE A 530 26.32 28.02 15.43
CA PHE A 530 26.75 26.75 14.85
C PHE A 530 28.26 26.59 14.95
N GLU A 531 28.69 25.40 15.35
CA GLU A 531 30.10 25.03 15.48
C GLU A 531 30.39 23.72 14.74
N PHE A 532 31.61 23.62 14.20
CA PHE A 532 32.12 22.41 13.58
C PHE A 532 33.22 21.85 14.49
N VAL A 533 32.87 20.85 15.28
CA VAL A 533 33.75 20.25 16.28
C VAL A 533 34.36 18.98 15.70
N ALA A 534 35.69 18.88 15.71
CA ALA A 534 36.38 17.67 15.28
C ALA A 534 35.93 16.48 16.14
N GLN A 535 35.22 15.54 15.53
CA GLN A 535 34.62 14.40 16.23
C GLN A 535 34.62 13.21 15.28
N SER A 536 34.97 12.03 15.81
CA SER A 536 34.92 10.79 15.04
C SER A 536 33.47 10.36 14.83
N HIS A 537 33.17 9.92 13.61
CA HIS A 537 31.93 9.21 13.28
C HIS A 537 32.33 7.86 12.65
N PRO A 538 31.69 6.72 12.99
CA PRO A 538 32.12 5.40 12.49
C PRO A 538 32.24 5.29 10.97
N ALA A 539 31.37 6.01 10.26
CA ALA A 539 31.36 6.04 8.80
C ALA A 539 32.32 7.04 8.14
N LEU A 540 32.98 7.92 8.91
CA LEU A 540 33.79 9.00 8.38
C LEU A 540 35.26 8.84 8.76
N HIS A 541 36.14 9.37 7.91
CA HIS A 541 37.58 9.42 8.16
C HIS A 541 37.88 10.28 9.40
N SER A 542 38.57 9.69 10.38
CA SER A 542 38.80 10.31 11.71
C SER A 542 39.53 11.66 11.68
N GLY A 543 40.40 11.89 10.69
CA GLY A 543 41.10 13.17 10.51
C GLY A 543 40.36 14.20 9.64
N GLN A 544 39.21 13.85 9.07
CA GLN A 544 38.42 14.70 8.17
C GLN A 544 36.93 14.55 8.44
N SER A 545 36.55 14.59 9.72
CA SER A 545 35.17 14.51 10.19
C SER A 545 34.90 15.58 11.26
N ALA A 546 33.69 16.15 11.22
CA ALA A 546 33.23 17.09 12.21
C ALA A 546 31.76 16.83 12.58
N ALA A 547 31.44 16.93 13.87
CA ALA A 547 30.08 17.11 14.34
C ALA A 547 29.66 18.56 14.09
N ILE A 548 28.45 18.73 13.57
CA ILE A 548 27.80 20.03 13.42
C ILE A 548 26.98 20.24 14.68
N GLN A 549 27.37 21.20 15.50
CA GLN A 549 26.68 21.52 16.74
C GLN A 549 25.91 22.83 16.61
N LYS A 550 24.74 22.91 17.25
CA LYS A 550 23.95 24.14 17.41
C LYS A 550 23.70 24.32 18.90
N ASP A 551 24.14 25.45 19.47
CA ASP A 551 24.01 25.74 20.92
C ASP A 551 24.58 24.60 21.81
N GLY A 552 25.65 23.93 21.35
CA GLY A 552 26.30 22.80 22.02
C GLY A 552 25.67 21.42 21.77
N GLU A 553 24.51 21.35 21.10
CA GLU A 553 23.87 20.08 20.75
C GLU A 553 24.25 19.61 19.35
N THR A 554 24.56 18.32 19.18
CA THR A 554 24.90 17.77 17.85
C THR A 554 23.65 17.66 17.00
N VAL A 555 23.60 18.44 15.92
CA VAL A 555 22.50 18.45 14.95
C VAL A 555 22.84 17.69 13.66
N GLY A 556 24.08 17.25 13.49
CA GLY A 556 24.53 16.58 12.28
C GLY A 556 26.01 16.26 12.23
N TYR A 557 26.46 15.75 11.08
CA TYR A 557 27.86 15.42 10.80
C TYR A 557 28.23 15.81 9.37
N VAL A 558 29.52 16.08 9.15
CA VAL A 558 30.13 16.25 7.82
C VAL A 558 31.51 15.60 7.81
N GLY A 559 31.89 14.95 6.70
CA GLY A 559 33.25 14.45 6.55
C GLY A 559 33.50 13.64 5.30
N LEU A 560 34.76 13.21 5.14
CA LEU A 560 35.17 12.24 4.14
C LEU A 560 34.71 10.84 4.57
N LEU A 561 34.16 10.04 3.66
CA LEU A 561 33.81 8.63 3.89
C LEU A 561 35.05 7.83 4.35
N ASP A 562 34.89 6.94 5.33
CA ASP A 562 35.99 6.10 5.81
C ASP A 562 36.55 5.21 4.67
N PRO A 563 37.88 5.17 4.45
CA PRO A 563 38.48 4.40 3.36
C PRO A 563 38.17 2.90 3.39
N ARG A 564 37.90 2.31 4.56
CA ARG A 564 37.55 0.90 4.69
C ARG A 564 36.15 0.64 4.14
N ILE A 565 35.20 1.53 4.42
CA ILE A 565 33.84 1.47 3.84
C ILE A 565 33.91 1.74 2.34
N GLN A 566 34.71 2.73 1.93
CA GLN A 566 34.95 3.04 0.53
C GLN A 566 35.47 1.81 -0.25
N GLN A 567 36.40 1.05 0.34
CA GLN A 567 36.92 -0.19 -0.24
C GLN A 567 35.88 -1.31 -0.28
N GLN A 568 35.07 -1.47 0.78
CA GLN A 568 33.99 -2.46 0.83
C GLN A 568 32.92 -2.22 -0.26
N LEU A 569 32.69 -0.96 -0.61
CA LEU A 569 31.71 -0.55 -1.62
C LEU A 569 32.30 -0.42 -3.04
N ASP A 570 33.57 -0.82 -3.26
CA ASP A 570 34.31 -0.67 -4.53
C ASP A 570 34.30 0.76 -5.10
N ILE A 571 34.41 1.76 -4.23
CA ILE A 571 34.44 3.18 -4.60
C ILE A 571 35.89 3.64 -4.76
N ARG A 572 36.22 4.28 -5.87
CA ARG A 572 37.62 4.61 -6.22
C ARG A 572 38.04 6.05 -5.99
N PHE A 573 37.11 6.93 -5.63
CA PHE A 573 37.35 8.36 -5.45
C PHE A 573 36.84 8.83 -4.09
N PRO A 574 37.38 9.95 -3.56
CA PRO A 574 36.91 10.55 -2.31
C PRO A 574 35.43 10.91 -2.38
N ILE A 575 34.68 10.56 -1.35
CA ILE A 575 33.26 10.92 -1.18
C ILE A 575 33.11 11.70 0.11
N PHE A 576 32.57 12.91 0.01
CA PHE A 576 32.19 13.70 1.16
C PHE A 576 30.69 13.58 1.43
N LEU A 577 30.34 13.43 2.70
CA LEU A 577 28.99 13.25 3.18
C LEU A 577 28.66 14.34 4.17
N PHE A 578 27.41 14.78 4.19
CA PHE A 578 26.86 15.54 5.31
C PHE A 578 25.44 15.09 5.62
N GLU A 579 25.02 15.25 6.87
CA GLU A 579 23.65 15.05 7.31
C GLU A 579 23.36 15.94 8.51
N LEU A 580 22.21 16.60 8.54
CA LEU A 580 21.74 17.43 9.64
C LEU A 580 20.24 17.28 9.85
N THR A 581 19.77 17.50 11.07
CA THR A 581 18.34 17.58 11.35
C THR A 581 17.74 18.80 10.66
N VAL A 582 16.55 18.63 10.07
CA VAL A 582 15.87 19.73 9.36
C VAL A 582 15.52 20.85 10.36
N ASP A 583 15.08 20.49 11.57
CA ASP A 583 14.69 21.44 12.61
C ASP A 583 15.79 22.45 12.94
N ALA A 584 17.05 22.02 12.90
CA ALA A 584 18.19 22.90 13.13
C ALA A 584 18.30 24.05 12.11
N VAL A 585 17.91 23.79 10.85
CA VAL A 585 18.06 24.73 9.72
C VAL A 585 16.76 25.37 9.23
N ILE A 586 15.61 25.03 9.82
CA ILE A 586 14.34 25.73 9.55
C ILE A 586 13.98 26.77 10.62
N ALA A 587 14.64 26.76 11.77
CA ALA A 587 14.51 27.82 12.76
C ALA A 587 15.33 29.06 12.32
N LYS A 588 14.66 30.18 12.10
CA LYS A 588 15.25 31.44 11.62
C LYS A 588 15.13 32.55 12.68
N LYS A 589 16.22 33.31 12.85
CA LYS A 589 16.24 34.56 13.62
C LYS A 589 15.74 35.72 12.76
N LEU A 590 14.87 36.56 13.32
CA LEU A 590 14.43 37.78 12.66
C LEU A 590 15.55 38.82 12.67
N ALA A 591 15.71 39.51 11.54
CA ALA A 591 16.65 40.60 11.45
C ALA A 591 16.15 41.79 12.28
N HIS A 592 17.04 42.35 13.11
CA HIS A 592 16.83 43.61 13.80
C HIS A 592 17.75 44.66 13.16
N SER A 593 17.20 45.83 12.85
CA SER A 593 17.99 46.94 12.31
C SER A 593 18.81 47.58 13.42
N GLU A 594 20.11 47.73 13.21
CA GLU A 594 21.02 48.44 14.09
C GLU A 594 21.62 49.67 13.38
N PRO A 595 21.93 50.76 14.09
CA PRO A 595 22.55 51.94 13.47
C PRO A 595 23.99 51.64 13.04
N MET A 596 24.31 51.89 11.78
CA MET A 596 25.69 51.80 11.29
C MET A 596 26.53 52.99 11.80
N SER A 597 27.75 52.70 12.24
CA SER A 597 28.71 53.75 12.63
C SER A 597 29.06 54.63 11.43
N ARG A 598 29.14 55.94 11.66
CA ARG A 598 29.61 56.91 10.65
C ARG A 598 31.14 57.11 10.68
N PHE A 599 31.81 56.48 11.64
CA PHE A 599 33.25 56.62 11.88
C PHE A 599 34.01 55.53 11.12
N PRO A 600 35.25 55.79 10.67
CA PRO A 600 35.99 54.82 9.86
C PRO A 600 36.37 53.56 10.66
N GLU A 601 36.49 52.44 9.96
CA GLU A 601 37.06 51.21 10.47
C GLU A 601 38.60 51.23 10.40
N VAL A 602 39.25 50.52 11.31
CA VAL A 602 40.71 50.34 11.29
C VAL A 602 41.05 48.87 11.37
N ARG A 603 41.93 48.42 10.47
CA ARG A 603 42.39 47.03 10.41
C ARG A 603 43.81 46.88 10.96
N ARG A 604 44.03 45.82 11.73
CA ARG A 604 45.36 45.34 12.15
C ARG A 604 45.47 43.85 11.85
N ASP A 605 46.58 43.46 11.24
CA ASP A 605 46.87 42.06 10.98
C ASP A 605 47.88 41.55 12.01
N ILE A 606 47.61 40.39 12.58
CA ILE A 606 48.53 39.68 13.48
C ILE A 606 48.87 38.31 12.90
N ALA A 607 50.10 37.87 13.11
CA ALA A 607 50.55 36.53 12.75
C ALA A 607 50.90 35.78 14.04
N VAL A 608 50.09 34.78 14.38
CA VAL A 608 50.21 34.04 15.65
C VAL A 608 50.76 32.66 15.33
N ILE A 609 51.90 32.31 15.93
CA ILE A 609 52.46 30.96 15.82
C ILE A 609 51.88 30.14 16.98
N VAL A 610 51.21 29.03 16.69
CA VAL A 610 50.56 28.17 17.69
C VAL A 610 50.97 26.72 17.49
N ASP A 611 50.71 25.88 18.49
CA ASP A 611 50.81 24.43 18.35
C ASP A 611 49.93 23.92 17.20
N GLN A 612 50.34 22.86 16.51
CA GLN A 612 49.60 22.31 15.38
C GLN A 612 48.18 21.84 15.77
N GLY A 613 47.99 21.37 17.02
CA GLY A 613 46.71 20.95 17.56
C GLY A 613 45.75 22.10 17.87
N ALA A 614 46.25 23.31 18.11
CA ALA A 614 45.41 24.48 18.39
C ALA A 614 44.50 24.81 17.20
N THR A 615 43.20 24.96 17.44
CA THR A 615 42.21 25.18 16.40
C THR A 615 42.00 26.67 16.13
N ALA A 616 41.68 27.03 14.88
CA ALA A 616 41.33 28.41 14.55
C ALA A 616 40.05 28.89 15.28
N ALA A 617 39.19 27.97 15.70
CA ALA A 617 38.00 28.27 16.49
C ALA A 617 38.38 28.72 17.91
N GLU A 618 39.30 28.03 18.59
CA GLU A 618 39.81 28.43 19.91
C GLU A 618 40.44 29.82 19.87
N LEU A 619 41.25 30.11 18.85
CA LEU A 619 41.82 31.46 18.68
C LEU A 619 40.72 32.50 18.45
N ARG A 620 39.73 32.21 17.61
CA ARG A 620 38.61 33.13 17.37
C ARG A 620 37.83 33.40 18.66
N GLN A 621 37.56 32.38 19.47
CA GLN A 621 36.87 32.49 20.76
C GLN A 621 37.63 33.42 21.71
N CYS A 622 38.94 33.18 21.88
CA CYS A 622 39.83 33.99 22.71
C CYS A 622 39.82 35.46 22.25
N ILE A 623 40.08 35.71 20.96
CA ILE A 623 40.14 37.07 20.42
C ILE A 623 38.81 37.82 20.58
N THR A 624 37.68 37.14 20.32
CA THR A 624 36.35 37.77 20.38
C THR A 624 35.96 38.15 21.82
N THR A 625 36.48 37.42 22.81
CA THR A 625 36.21 37.67 24.24
C THR A 625 37.00 38.87 24.77
N GLU A 626 38.20 39.12 24.26
CA GLU A 626 39.08 40.21 24.71
C GLU A 626 38.74 41.58 24.11
N ALA A 627 38.09 41.62 22.94
CA ALA A 627 37.87 42.86 22.18
C ALA A 627 36.40 43.11 21.81
N THR A 628 35.48 42.72 22.69
CA THR A 628 34.03 42.69 22.45
C THR A 628 33.41 44.02 22.00
N ASP A 629 33.89 45.15 22.51
CA ASP A 629 33.24 46.46 22.30
C ASP A 629 33.62 47.15 20.99
N THR A 630 34.76 46.79 20.40
CA THR A 630 35.32 47.50 19.23
C THR A 630 35.60 46.58 18.05
N LEU A 631 35.78 45.27 18.26
CA LEU A 631 36.05 44.32 17.18
C LEU A 631 34.78 44.04 16.36
N GLN A 632 34.75 44.51 15.11
CA GLN A 632 33.63 44.32 14.18
C GLN A 632 33.78 43.05 13.34
N ASN A 633 35.03 42.70 12.99
CA ASN A 633 35.29 41.57 12.09
C ASN A 633 36.64 40.91 12.41
N LEU A 634 36.65 39.59 12.35
CA LEU A 634 37.82 38.75 12.50
C LEU A 634 37.90 37.80 11.31
N LYS A 635 38.99 37.92 10.53
CA LYS A 635 39.21 37.10 9.33
C LYS A 635 40.53 36.37 9.41
N LEU A 636 40.50 35.04 9.52
CA LEU A 636 41.65 34.21 9.22
C LEU A 636 41.85 34.23 7.70
N PHE A 637 43.01 34.69 7.23
CA PHE A 637 43.28 34.84 5.80
C PHE A 637 44.48 34.03 5.32
N ASP A 638 45.31 33.50 6.22
CA ASP A 638 46.39 32.59 5.86
C ASP A 638 46.69 31.59 6.97
N VAL A 639 47.08 30.37 6.57
CA VAL A 639 47.54 29.28 7.44
C VAL A 639 48.83 28.74 6.84
N TYR A 640 49.97 29.09 7.44
CA TYR A 640 51.27 28.68 6.94
C TYR A 640 51.89 27.59 7.82
N GLN A 641 52.19 26.46 7.19
CA GLN A 641 52.98 25.38 7.76
C GLN A 641 54.07 25.00 6.75
N GLY A 642 55.32 25.28 7.08
CA GLY A 642 56.41 25.09 6.14
C GLY A 642 57.74 25.60 6.65
N LYS A 643 58.66 25.83 5.72
CA LYS A 643 60.03 26.27 6.01
C LYS A 643 60.02 27.58 6.79
N GLY A 644 60.72 27.63 7.92
CA GLY A 644 60.82 28.83 8.78
C GLY A 644 59.92 28.81 10.02
N ILE A 645 59.09 27.77 10.20
CA ILE A 645 58.33 27.52 11.43
C ILE A 645 58.69 26.12 11.96
N ASP A 646 58.62 25.93 13.28
CA ASP A 646 58.75 24.62 13.90
C ASP A 646 57.76 23.61 13.27
N PRO A 647 58.17 22.38 12.91
CA PRO A 647 57.29 21.40 12.26
C PRO A 647 56.01 21.07 13.04
N ASN A 648 56.03 21.19 14.37
CA ASN A 648 54.89 20.95 15.26
C ASN A 648 54.06 22.21 15.51
N ARG A 649 54.35 23.31 14.81
CA ARG A 649 53.63 24.58 14.91
C ARG A 649 53.13 25.03 13.55
N LYS A 650 52.17 25.94 13.58
CA LYS A 650 51.63 26.61 12.40
C LYS A 650 51.48 28.10 12.69
N SER A 651 51.62 28.94 11.66
CA SER A 651 51.28 30.36 11.76
C SER A 651 49.89 30.61 11.20
N LEU A 652 49.09 31.36 11.96
CA LEU A 652 47.76 31.79 11.59
C LEU A 652 47.79 33.31 11.42
N ALA A 653 47.51 33.80 10.22
CA ALA A 653 47.42 35.23 9.92
C ALA A 653 45.97 35.70 10.03
N ILE A 654 45.72 36.61 10.96
CA ILE A 654 44.38 37.05 11.35
C ILE A 654 44.27 38.55 11.16
N GLY A 655 43.27 38.97 10.40
CA GLY A 655 42.90 40.38 10.25
C GLY A 655 41.80 40.75 11.23
N LEU A 656 42.09 41.73 12.08
CA LEU A 656 41.21 42.28 13.10
C LEU A 656 40.73 43.65 12.64
N THR A 657 39.42 43.82 12.50
CA THR A 657 38.82 45.10 12.09
C THR A 657 38.09 45.70 13.27
N PHE A 658 38.53 46.89 13.68
CA PHE A 658 37.99 47.62 14.82
C PHE A 658 37.19 48.83 14.35
N GLN A 659 36.08 49.11 15.03
CA GLN A 659 35.27 50.30 14.81
C GLN A 659 34.47 50.62 16.08
N HIS A 660 34.35 51.90 16.40
CA HIS A 660 33.49 52.36 17.50
C HIS A 660 32.22 53.01 16.95
N ALA A 661 31.10 52.84 17.65
CA ALA A 661 29.79 53.33 17.20
C ALA A 661 29.67 54.86 17.21
N SER A 662 30.35 55.53 18.13
CA SER A 662 30.17 56.98 18.40
C SER A 662 31.41 57.87 18.22
N ARG A 663 32.57 57.34 17.82
CA ARG A 663 33.79 58.13 17.61
C ARG A 663 34.80 57.38 16.73
N THR A 664 35.82 58.10 16.24
CA THR A 664 37.01 57.49 15.64
C THR A 664 37.90 56.90 16.73
N LEU A 665 38.45 55.70 16.49
CA LEU A 665 39.44 55.07 17.36
C LEU A 665 40.82 55.69 17.10
N THR A 666 41.59 55.95 18.17
CA THR A 666 42.99 56.39 18.02
C THR A 666 43.93 55.19 17.85
N ASP A 667 45.12 55.41 17.31
CA ASP A 667 46.11 54.34 17.16
C ASP A 667 46.52 53.71 18.51
N ASP A 668 46.61 54.52 19.58
CA ASP A 668 46.95 54.04 20.92
C ASP A 668 45.90 53.05 21.44
N GLU A 669 44.61 53.35 21.28
CA GLU A 669 43.52 52.46 21.71
C GLU A 669 43.52 51.13 20.95
N ILE A 670 43.85 51.19 19.66
CA ILE A 670 43.90 50.00 18.80
C ILE A 670 45.10 49.14 19.19
N ASN A 671 46.27 49.76 19.42
CA ASN A 671 47.46 49.04 19.85
C ASN A 671 47.23 48.38 21.21
N ASP A 672 46.63 49.09 22.17
CA ASP A 672 46.25 48.52 23.47
C ASP A 672 45.30 47.32 23.33
N SER A 673 44.31 47.40 22.44
CA SER A 673 43.40 46.27 22.14
C SER A 673 44.14 45.09 21.53
N VAL A 674 45.04 45.33 20.57
CA VAL A 674 45.84 44.27 19.94
C VAL A 674 46.80 43.63 20.94
N ASP A 675 47.47 44.41 21.78
CA ASP A 675 48.40 43.91 22.79
C ASP A 675 47.69 43.05 23.83
N LYS A 676 46.46 43.41 24.24
CA LYS A 676 45.62 42.57 25.10
C LYS A 676 45.29 41.23 24.44
N ILE A 677 44.86 41.25 23.18
CA ILE A 677 44.57 40.04 22.41
C ILE A 677 45.81 39.15 22.33
N VAL A 678 46.95 39.71 21.95
CA VAL A 678 48.22 38.98 21.80
C VAL A 678 48.72 38.43 23.14
N THR A 679 48.42 39.09 24.25
CA THR A 679 48.78 38.61 25.60
C THR A 679 47.88 37.47 26.08
N SER A 680 46.62 37.42 25.62
CA SER A 680 45.65 36.37 25.97
C SER A 680 45.86 35.09 25.17
N LEU A 681 46.33 35.22 23.92
CA LEU A 681 46.72 34.13 23.01
C LEU A 681 48.05 33.49 23.42
#